data_AF-A0A7S4ARH4-F1
#
_entry.id   AF-A0A7S4ARH4-F1
#
_cell.length_a   1.000
_cell.length_b   1.000
_cell.length_c   1.000
_cell.angle_alpha   90.00
_cell.angle_beta   90.00
_cell.angle_gamma   90.00
#
_symmetry.space_group_name_H-M   'P 1'
#
loop_
_entity.id
_entity.type
_entity.pdbx_description
1 polymer ?
#
loop_
_entity_poly.entity_id
_entity_poly.type
_entity_poly.pdbx_seq_one_letter_code
_entity_poly.pdbx_strand_id
1 'polypeptide(L)'
;MVRELPRSKSKMARRRRPQLVKNSNSVAMAIAASILIFCLSLPTTALVFGSHRNRNSCRHYQRHVQQPPRGNSDGRTLKTITTSSSTASATSTTSTFSKLNSMNNYLDFDNTGASGIYDGNNQQQQQQQQRLPIVAGNWKLNPSTVQEATTLLKILAANFLHHRSSFDGAAPEVVVFPPTPYLERAVTLLEGTGIQVGAQTVGSEPKGAFTGEVSPSMVRSLGCSYVLVGHSERRTLYGETDELINAKIKLALQEDAGLSVVLCVGETLEEYENQLLESVIHFQVTRSLEGISSSDASDRLVIAYEPVWAIGTGKVATPQQAQTAHQVVRAALEELYGPVVAQSIRIQYGGSVTPASIEELMAMPDVDGALVGGASLTADGFSRIVDGATAASGLASLSMLEQQQLPPKELTALEVVSCLNVLGESPVWSVRDQALYWISAPEEEVWAWNMVDPPYRRLFGTTIGCIALKAASSENNDNNILVAGERAFLETNMACGVAAVAMEDFSSASPTVFCDRPEQQETTRPNDGRVDREGNLVIGMYNNYHRAGASAGQNNCGLYRLCPTTRTLRSLFPPGYKYRVSNCISFSPDGRTMYFCDTPTRKVYAFDYPSLSSGEEELCSNRRLIWTMPPNLAGGPDGAQVDADGGLWMALSGAGMVVRVHPSRPGIVDFVVHLPVKSPTSCTFGGPNLDELFVTTRGPDGGGLYRVKMPFGIRGLPEPEFGGGADTTSNGASTSLSPGLQLVLEQGSTSTLQQQQKPVPVFSNNAGSAVASYLDTL
;
A
#
# COMPACT_ATOMS: atom_id res chain seq x y z
N MET A 1 65.65 16.05 35.23
CA MET A 1 65.87 15.44 36.56
C MET A 1 65.13 14.12 36.61
N VAL A 2 65.86 13.09 37.01
CA VAL A 2 65.46 11.67 37.14
C VAL A 2 64.38 11.49 38.22
N ARG A 3 63.42 10.57 38.05
CA ARG A 3 63.12 9.46 39.01
C ARG A 3 61.81 8.68 38.73
N GLU A 4 62.02 7.42 38.37
CA GLU A 4 61.55 6.16 39.01
C GLU A 4 60.14 5.99 39.63
N LEU A 5 59.60 4.79 39.31
CA LEU A 5 58.46 4.03 39.86
C LEU A 5 58.46 3.85 41.40
N PRO A 6 57.35 3.36 42.01
CA PRO A 6 57.34 1.93 42.41
C PRO A 6 55.98 1.18 42.39
N ARG A 7 56.12 -0.16 42.54
CA ARG A 7 55.18 -1.31 42.54
C ARG A 7 54.23 -1.41 43.75
N SER A 8 53.13 -2.22 43.64
CA SER A 8 52.86 -3.43 44.48
C SER A 8 51.61 -4.22 43.98
N LYS A 9 51.70 -5.55 43.70
CA LYS A 9 51.27 -6.77 44.48
C LYS A 9 49.74 -7.06 44.43
N SER A 10 49.16 -8.28 44.38
CA SER A 10 49.55 -9.70 44.16
C SER A 10 48.30 -10.60 44.45
N LYS A 11 48.10 -11.74 43.75
CA LYS A 11 47.61 -13.09 44.23
C LYS A 11 47.15 -13.96 43.01
N MET A 12 47.87 -15.04 42.63
CA MET A 12 47.74 -16.48 43.00
C MET A 12 46.40 -17.15 42.55
N ALA A 13 46.30 -18.33 41.91
CA ALA A 13 47.15 -19.53 41.91
C ALA A 13 46.90 -20.54 40.73
N ARG A 14 47.98 -21.26 40.33
CA ARG A 14 48.19 -22.72 39.99
C ARG A 14 47.02 -23.59 39.45
N ARG A 15 47.17 -24.67 38.65
CA ARG A 15 48.21 -25.44 37.91
C ARG A 15 47.43 -26.60 37.22
N ARG A 16 47.80 -27.03 36.00
CA ARG A 16 48.04 -28.43 35.56
C ARG A 16 48.15 -28.54 34.02
N ARG A 17 49.30 -29.00 33.54
CA ARG A 17 49.53 -29.80 32.31
C ARG A 17 50.05 -31.16 32.78
N PRO A 18 49.86 -32.27 32.05
CA PRO A 18 50.79 -32.73 30.98
C PRO A 18 50.03 -33.38 29.78
N GLN A 19 50.54 -33.80 28.61
CA GLN A 19 51.88 -34.02 28.03
C GLN A 19 51.75 -34.46 26.54
N LEU A 20 52.81 -34.22 25.73
CA LEU A 20 53.49 -35.13 24.74
C LEU A 20 52.74 -35.52 23.42
N VAL A 21 53.32 -35.64 22.20
CA VAL A 21 54.66 -35.70 21.54
C VAL A 21 54.41 -35.36 20.04
N LYS A 22 55.03 -34.38 19.37
CA LYS A 22 56.37 -34.31 18.69
C LYS A 22 56.69 -35.36 17.60
N ASN A 23 56.72 -34.98 16.32
CA ASN A 23 57.93 -34.91 15.46
C ASN A 23 57.54 -34.70 13.99
N SER A 24 57.98 -33.65 13.27
CA SER A 24 59.33 -33.29 12.77
C SER A 24 59.70 -34.01 11.47
N ASN A 25 59.67 -33.34 10.30
CA ASN A 25 60.87 -32.83 9.61
C ASN A 25 60.64 -32.36 8.16
N SER A 26 61.34 -31.26 7.87
CA SER A 26 61.74 -30.58 6.61
C SER A 26 62.14 -31.50 5.44
N VAL A 27 62.14 -31.07 4.17
CA VAL A 27 63.23 -30.32 3.48
C VAL A 27 62.78 -29.81 2.08
N ALA A 28 63.49 -28.78 1.61
CA ALA A 28 63.30 -27.85 0.50
C ALA A 28 63.76 -28.29 -0.93
N MET A 29 63.67 -27.32 -1.87
CA MET A 29 64.27 -27.15 -3.24
C MET A 29 63.36 -27.52 -4.44
N ALA A 30 62.91 -26.59 -5.30
CA ALA A 30 63.61 -25.85 -6.38
C ALA A 30 64.01 -26.78 -7.55
N ILE A 31 63.61 -26.59 -8.82
CA ILE A 31 64.11 -25.62 -9.82
C ILE A 31 63.28 -25.77 -11.14
N ALA A 32 63.17 -24.65 -11.88
CA ALA A 32 62.99 -24.37 -13.32
C ALA A 32 63.25 -25.51 -14.36
N ALA A 33 62.93 -25.50 -15.67
CA ALA A 33 62.47 -24.53 -16.66
C ALA A 33 62.10 -25.29 -17.97
N SER A 34 61.52 -24.57 -18.93
CA SER A 34 61.59 -24.78 -20.41
C SER A 34 60.61 -25.80 -21.03
N ILE A 35 59.62 -25.42 -21.86
CA ILE A 35 59.61 -24.75 -23.18
C ILE A 35 59.62 -25.74 -24.38
N LEU A 36 58.55 -25.63 -25.19
CA LEU A 36 58.37 -25.85 -26.64
C LEU A 36 57.97 -27.24 -27.24
N ILE A 37 56.87 -27.17 -28.02
CA ILE A 37 56.50 -27.87 -29.28
C ILE A 37 56.05 -29.34 -29.22
N PHE A 38 54.79 -29.62 -29.60
CA PHE A 38 54.46 -30.39 -30.82
C PHE A 38 52.98 -30.24 -31.24
N CYS A 39 52.77 -29.98 -32.53
CA CYS A 39 51.49 -30.02 -33.24
C CYS A 39 51.43 -31.30 -34.10
N LEU A 40 50.19 -31.68 -34.49
CA LEU A 40 49.76 -32.77 -35.39
C LEU A 40 49.71 -34.13 -34.70
N SER A 41 48.59 -34.87 -34.67
CA SER A 41 47.80 -35.32 -35.83
C SER A 41 46.39 -35.84 -35.43
N LEU A 42 45.39 -35.58 -36.28
CA LEU A 42 44.09 -36.26 -36.39
C LEU A 42 44.25 -37.78 -36.68
N PRO A 43 43.26 -38.68 -36.38
CA PRO A 43 42.07 -38.85 -37.22
C PRO A 43 40.73 -39.23 -36.54
N THR A 44 39.66 -38.85 -37.25
CA THR A 44 38.30 -39.40 -37.39
C THR A 44 37.97 -40.77 -36.80
N THR A 45 36.76 -40.93 -36.20
CA THR A 45 35.72 -41.88 -36.64
C THR A 45 34.33 -41.44 -36.13
N ALA A 46 33.32 -41.63 -36.98
CA ALA A 46 31.92 -41.25 -36.84
C ALA A 46 31.07 -42.25 -36.02
N LEU A 47 29.91 -41.79 -35.55
CA LEU A 47 28.71 -42.63 -35.42
C LEU A 47 27.43 -41.80 -35.64
N VAL A 48 26.55 -42.41 -36.41
CA VAL A 48 25.32 -41.92 -37.05
C VAL A 48 24.10 -42.35 -36.25
N PHE A 49 23.04 -41.52 -36.21
CA PHE A 49 21.58 -41.81 -36.32
C PHE A 49 20.88 -40.46 -36.03
N GLY A 50 20.06 -39.84 -36.88
CA GLY A 50 18.98 -40.34 -37.74
C GLY A 50 17.66 -39.73 -37.22
N SER A 51 17.25 -38.55 -37.72
CA SER A 51 16.09 -38.35 -38.61
C SER A 51 14.73 -38.08 -37.91
N HIS A 52 14.21 -36.84 -38.02
CA HIS A 52 13.06 -36.57 -38.90
C HIS A 52 12.83 -35.07 -39.18
N ARG A 53 12.54 -34.81 -40.46
CA ARG A 53 12.12 -33.54 -41.09
C ARG A 53 10.67 -33.21 -40.75
N ASN A 54 10.26 -31.94 -40.66
CA ASN A 54 9.58 -31.30 -41.80
C ASN A 54 9.42 -29.77 -41.70
N ARG A 55 9.38 -29.20 -42.90
CA ARG A 55 9.29 -27.78 -43.28
C ARG A 55 7.89 -27.19 -43.04
N ASN A 56 7.83 -25.88 -42.81
CA ASN A 56 7.09 -24.97 -43.70
C ASN A 56 7.59 -23.53 -43.54
N SER A 57 7.72 -22.85 -44.67
CA SER A 57 8.23 -21.49 -44.83
C SER A 57 7.10 -20.53 -45.27
N CYS A 58 7.39 -19.24 -45.09
CA CYS A 58 6.81 -18.05 -45.75
C CYS A 58 5.47 -17.50 -45.23
N ARG A 59 5.49 -16.24 -44.77
CA ARG A 59 5.26 -15.09 -45.67
C ARG A 59 5.67 -13.75 -45.05
N HIS A 60 6.14 -12.88 -45.95
CA HIS A 60 6.53 -11.48 -45.82
C HIS A 60 5.45 -10.55 -45.26
N TYR A 61 5.85 -9.39 -44.72
CA TYR A 61 5.43 -8.10 -45.29
C TYR A 61 6.49 -7.01 -45.05
N GLN A 62 6.86 -6.32 -46.14
CA GLN A 62 7.78 -5.18 -46.19
C GLN A 62 7.00 -3.86 -46.04
N ARG A 63 7.69 -2.91 -45.38
CA ARG A 63 7.76 -1.45 -45.62
C ARG A 63 6.65 -0.77 -46.44
N HIS A 64 6.08 0.29 -45.87
CA HIS A 64 5.79 1.52 -46.61
C HIS A 64 6.21 2.76 -45.82
N VAL A 65 7.10 3.52 -46.45
CA VAL A 65 7.53 4.89 -46.15
C VAL A 65 6.57 5.82 -46.86
N GLN A 66 5.91 6.77 -46.18
CA GLN A 66 5.40 8.01 -46.78
C GLN A 66 5.28 9.15 -45.74
N GLN A 67 6.00 10.23 -45.98
CA GLN A 67 5.69 11.62 -45.65
C GLN A 67 6.39 12.49 -46.72
N PRO A 68 6.07 13.80 -46.88
CA PRO A 68 4.81 14.55 -46.72
C PRO A 68 4.50 15.32 -48.05
N PRO A 69 3.54 16.28 -48.10
CA PRO A 69 3.98 17.68 -47.90
C PRO A 69 2.93 18.63 -47.27
N ARG A 70 3.40 19.61 -46.49
CA ARG A 70 2.75 20.91 -46.29
C ARG A 70 3.71 22.01 -46.75
N GLY A 71 3.19 22.83 -47.67
CA GLY A 71 3.65 24.12 -48.17
C GLY A 71 2.49 24.57 -49.07
N ASN A 72 2.00 25.80 -49.05
CA ASN A 72 2.76 27.03 -49.02
C ASN A 72 1.85 28.25 -48.69
N SER A 73 2.49 29.32 -48.22
CA SER A 73 2.29 30.73 -48.60
C SER A 73 0.90 31.37 -48.51
N ASP A 74 0.77 32.39 -47.66
CA ASP A 74 0.78 33.82 -48.05
C ASP A 74 0.65 34.64 -46.75
N GLY A 75 1.47 35.63 -46.42
CA GLY A 75 2.14 36.60 -47.25
C GLY A 75 1.51 37.97 -46.98
N ARG A 76 2.11 38.79 -46.10
CA ARG A 76 2.35 40.23 -46.32
C ARG A 76 3.02 40.93 -45.14
N THR A 77 4.27 41.24 -45.42
CA THR A 77 5.12 42.35 -44.97
C THR A 77 4.36 43.66 -44.77
N LEU A 78 4.65 44.40 -43.70
CA LEU A 78 5.35 45.70 -43.80
C LEU A 78 5.76 46.26 -42.42
N LYS A 79 7.03 46.64 -42.37
CA LYS A 79 7.74 47.43 -41.36
C LYS A 79 6.96 48.71 -41.02
N THR A 80 7.08 49.20 -39.79
CA THR A 80 7.61 50.55 -39.51
C THR A 80 8.12 50.62 -38.07
N ILE A 81 9.35 51.12 -37.95
CA ILE A 81 10.06 51.49 -36.72
C ILE A 81 9.53 52.84 -36.26
N THR A 82 9.20 53.02 -34.99
CA THR A 82 9.60 54.24 -34.26
C THR A 82 9.54 54.08 -32.74
N THR A 83 10.64 54.51 -32.17
CA THR A 83 11.00 54.76 -30.77
C THR A 83 10.03 55.70 -30.05
N SER A 84 9.83 55.47 -28.74
CA SER A 84 10.05 56.51 -27.73
C SER A 84 9.96 55.95 -26.30
N SER A 85 11.04 56.21 -25.57
CA SER A 85 11.27 56.16 -24.14
C SER A 85 10.36 57.07 -23.31
N SER A 86 10.07 56.67 -22.07
CA SER A 86 10.17 57.50 -20.85
C SER A 86 9.76 56.64 -19.65
N THR A 87 10.68 56.15 -18.82
CA THR A 87 11.30 56.79 -17.64
C THR A 87 10.35 57.23 -16.53
N ALA A 88 10.77 56.80 -15.33
CA ALA A 88 10.58 57.43 -14.01
C ALA A 88 9.28 57.10 -13.27
N SER A 89 9.27 56.94 -11.94
CA SER A 89 10.32 56.73 -10.93
C SER A 89 9.59 56.65 -9.58
N ALA A 90 10.08 55.77 -8.72
CA ALA A 90 10.31 55.96 -7.29
C ALA A 90 9.28 56.73 -6.43
N THR A 91 8.84 56.08 -5.35
CA THR A 91 8.94 56.48 -3.92
C THR A 91 7.89 55.68 -3.15
N SER A 92 8.00 55.31 -1.87
CA SER A 92 9.09 55.16 -0.90
C SER A 92 8.42 54.59 0.36
N THR A 93 9.26 54.06 1.27
CA THR A 93 9.12 54.11 2.74
C THR A 93 8.09 53.22 3.48
N THR A 94 8.65 52.18 4.11
CA THR A 94 8.66 51.90 5.57
C THR A 94 7.38 52.07 6.41
N SER A 95 6.91 51.00 7.06
CA SER A 95 7.17 50.72 8.50
C SER A 95 6.35 49.54 9.05
N THR A 96 7.08 48.53 9.55
CA THR A 96 7.00 47.87 10.86
C THR A 96 5.69 47.75 11.67
N PHE A 97 5.58 46.56 12.30
CA PHE A 97 4.90 46.16 13.56
C PHE A 97 3.52 45.45 13.54
N SER A 98 3.63 44.12 13.67
CA SER A 98 3.04 43.25 14.71
C SER A 98 1.53 43.10 14.91
N LYS A 99 1.18 41.80 15.00
CA LYS A 99 0.37 41.10 16.00
C LYS A 99 -1.15 40.92 15.79
N LEU A 100 -1.48 39.62 15.86
CA LEU A 100 -2.64 38.99 16.53
C LEU A 100 -3.97 38.86 15.78
N ASN A 101 -4.28 37.58 15.51
CA ASN A 101 -5.54 36.86 15.69
C ASN A 101 -6.87 37.64 15.60
N SER A 102 -7.71 37.22 14.65
CA SER A 102 -9.09 36.87 14.99
C SER A 102 -9.71 35.95 13.94
N MET A 103 -10.23 34.81 14.38
CA MET A 103 -11.34 34.12 13.72
C MET A 103 -12.52 35.09 13.57
N ASN A 104 -13.16 35.12 12.40
CA ASN A 104 -14.61 34.92 12.30
C ASN A 104 -15.07 34.77 10.85
N ASN A 105 -15.96 33.81 10.68
CA ASN A 105 -16.79 33.55 9.51
C ASN A 105 -17.49 34.80 8.98
N TYR A 106 -17.64 34.91 7.66
CA TYR A 106 -18.77 35.60 7.04
C TYR A 106 -19.16 34.93 5.71
N LEU A 107 -20.46 34.71 5.57
CA LEU A 107 -21.19 34.26 4.40
C LEU A 107 -21.42 35.42 3.41
N ASP A 108 -21.58 35.03 2.14
CA ASP A 108 -22.29 35.68 1.02
C ASP A 108 -21.81 37.05 0.48
N PHE A 109 -21.56 37.13 -0.83
CA PHE A 109 -22.54 37.65 -1.80
C PHE A 109 -22.04 37.56 -3.27
N ASP A 110 -22.99 37.18 -4.12
CA ASP A 110 -23.21 37.52 -5.53
C ASP A 110 -22.29 37.10 -6.68
N ASN A 111 -22.84 36.11 -7.37
CA ASN A 111 -22.74 35.77 -8.78
C ASN A 111 -23.14 36.95 -9.69
N THR A 112 -22.21 37.46 -10.50
CA THR A 112 -22.53 38.13 -11.76
C THR A 112 -21.81 37.44 -12.90
N GLY A 113 -22.60 36.84 -13.79
CA GLY A 113 -22.12 36.03 -14.89
C GLY A 113 -21.35 36.84 -15.93
N ALA A 114 -20.18 36.33 -16.30
CA ALA A 114 -19.64 36.47 -17.64
C ALA A 114 -19.23 35.08 -18.12
N SER A 115 -20.00 34.61 -19.10
CA SER A 115 -19.79 33.41 -19.88
C SER A 115 -18.37 33.34 -20.44
N GLY A 116 -17.56 32.46 -19.85
CA GLY A 116 -16.31 31.96 -20.41
C GLY A 116 -16.33 30.44 -20.28
N ILE A 117 -16.37 29.75 -21.42
CA ILE A 117 -16.19 28.31 -21.51
C ILE A 117 -14.79 28.01 -20.97
N TYR A 118 -14.72 27.62 -19.70
CA TYR A 118 -13.52 27.05 -19.10
C TYR A 118 -13.71 25.54 -19.10
N ASP A 119 -12.92 24.86 -19.93
CA ASP A 119 -12.75 23.40 -19.88
C ASP A 119 -12.38 22.99 -18.45
N GLY A 120 -13.22 22.15 -17.84
CA GLY A 120 -13.12 21.69 -16.46
C GLY A 120 -12.01 20.67 -16.19
N ASN A 121 -10.84 20.79 -16.82
CA ASN A 121 -9.73 19.84 -16.68
C ASN A 121 -8.56 20.31 -15.80
N ASN A 122 -8.61 21.49 -15.19
CA ASN A 122 -7.47 22.05 -14.42
C ASN A 122 -7.50 21.80 -12.90
N GLN A 123 -8.21 20.77 -12.42
CA GLN A 123 -8.05 20.27 -11.04
C GLN A 123 -7.59 18.81 -10.95
N GLN A 124 -7.25 18.19 -12.08
CA GLN A 124 -6.60 16.87 -12.13
C GLN A 124 -5.23 17.01 -12.78
N GLN A 125 -4.22 17.40 -12.00
CA GLN A 125 -2.79 17.02 -12.17
C GLN A 125 -1.89 17.88 -11.26
N GLN A 126 -1.90 17.57 -9.97
CA GLN A 126 -0.68 17.61 -9.16
C GLN A 126 -0.53 16.23 -8.50
N GLN A 127 -0.53 15.18 -9.32
CA GLN A 127 0.13 13.95 -8.91
C GLN A 127 1.63 14.27 -8.93
N GLN A 128 2.28 14.33 -7.76
CA GLN A 128 3.73 14.19 -7.71
C GLN A 128 4.05 12.87 -8.42
N GLN A 129 4.60 12.94 -9.62
CA GLN A 129 5.12 11.76 -10.30
C GLN A 129 6.17 11.15 -9.37
N GLN A 130 5.95 9.90 -8.93
CA GLN A 130 6.96 9.19 -8.17
C GLN A 130 8.22 9.05 -9.02
N ARG A 131 9.30 9.70 -8.60
CA ARG A 131 10.60 9.62 -9.27
C ARG A 131 11.16 8.22 -9.11
N LEU A 132 11.52 7.58 -10.23
CA LEU A 132 12.14 6.26 -10.20
C LEU A 132 13.47 6.36 -9.44
N PRO A 133 13.70 5.54 -8.40
CA PRO A 133 14.93 5.62 -7.65
C PRO A 133 16.14 5.25 -8.49
N ILE A 134 17.28 5.86 -8.16
CA ILE A 134 18.56 5.57 -8.82
C ILE A 134 19.66 5.25 -7.80
N VAL A 135 20.27 4.08 -7.91
CA VAL A 135 21.40 3.66 -7.07
C VAL A 135 22.67 3.57 -7.91
N ALA A 136 23.63 4.42 -7.60
CA ALA A 136 24.90 4.51 -8.30
C ALA A 136 26.05 3.98 -7.42
N GLY A 137 26.92 3.12 -7.96
CA GLY A 137 28.14 2.68 -7.29
C GLY A 137 29.37 3.40 -7.83
N ASN A 138 29.95 4.34 -7.07
CA ASN A 138 31.20 5.00 -7.41
C ASN A 138 32.39 4.22 -6.83
N TRP A 139 33.11 3.51 -7.68
CA TRP A 139 34.24 2.66 -7.26
C TRP A 139 35.48 3.47 -6.89
N LYS A 140 35.50 4.77 -7.22
CA LYS A 140 36.66 5.65 -7.06
C LYS A 140 37.90 4.99 -7.69
N LEU A 141 39.07 5.15 -7.09
CA LEU A 141 40.32 4.52 -7.55
C LEU A 141 40.42 3.04 -7.13
N ASN A 142 39.43 2.21 -7.46
CA ASN A 142 39.42 0.76 -7.19
C ASN A 142 38.67 -0.01 -8.29
N PRO A 143 38.88 -1.34 -8.43
CA PRO A 143 39.91 -2.17 -7.79
C PRO A 143 41.33 -1.99 -8.36
N SER A 144 42.34 -2.61 -7.73
CA SER A 144 43.76 -2.41 -8.09
C SER A 144 44.20 -3.17 -9.34
N THR A 145 43.48 -4.23 -9.71
CA THR A 145 43.81 -5.07 -10.87
C THR A 145 42.61 -5.32 -11.78
N VAL A 146 42.89 -5.61 -13.05
CA VAL A 146 41.87 -6.00 -14.04
C VAL A 146 41.14 -7.27 -13.58
N GLN A 147 41.83 -8.21 -12.91
CA GLN A 147 41.26 -9.46 -12.41
C GLN A 147 40.26 -9.21 -11.28
N GLU A 148 40.58 -8.34 -10.33
CA GLU A 148 39.66 -7.93 -9.26
C GLU A 148 38.43 -7.23 -9.83
N ALA A 149 38.63 -6.27 -10.73
CA ALA A 149 37.53 -5.58 -11.42
C ALA A 149 36.64 -6.57 -12.18
N THR A 150 37.23 -7.49 -12.93
CA THR A 150 36.49 -8.54 -13.68
C THR A 150 35.71 -9.46 -12.74
N THR A 151 36.29 -9.81 -11.59
CA THR A 151 35.62 -10.67 -10.60
C THR A 151 34.42 -9.95 -10.00
N LEU A 152 34.58 -8.70 -9.58
CA LEU A 152 33.48 -7.89 -9.05
C LEU A 152 32.35 -7.72 -10.08
N LEU A 153 32.68 -7.39 -11.34
CA LEU A 153 31.71 -7.24 -12.43
C LEU A 153 30.93 -8.54 -12.68
N LYS A 154 31.60 -9.70 -12.71
CA LYS A 154 30.94 -10.99 -12.93
C LYS A 154 30.01 -11.38 -11.79
N ILE A 155 30.42 -11.15 -10.54
CA ILE A 155 29.57 -11.43 -9.38
C ILE A 155 28.35 -10.48 -9.38
N LEU A 156 28.55 -9.20 -9.67
CA LEU A 156 27.45 -8.25 -9.85
C LEU A 156 26.48 -8.69 -10.95
N ALA A 157 26.99 -9.06 -12.14
CA ALA A 157 26.16 -9.56 -13.23
C ALA A 157 25.34 -10.80 -12.81
N ALA A 158 25.99 -11.77 -12.16
CA ALA A 158 25.33 -12.98 -11.66
C ALA A 158 24.25 -12.65 -10.62
N ASN A 159 24.55 -11.76 -9.66
CA ASN A 159 23.58 -11.36 -8.65
C ASN A 159 22.32 -10.77 -9.28
N PHE A 160 22.48 -9.87 -10.25
CA PHE A 160 21.35 -9.18 -10.88
C PHE A 160 20.53 -10.09 -11.81
N LEU A 161 21.15 -11.06 -12.48
CA LEU A 161 20.45 -12.03 -13.33
C LEU A 161 19.69 -13.10 -12.51
N HIS A 162 20.24 -13.52 -11.36
CA HIS A 162 19.67 -14.62 -10.57
C HIS A 162 18.67 -14.18 -9.48
N HIS A 163 18.77 -12.95 -8.98
CA HIS A 163 17.93 -12.48 -7.86
C HIS A 163 16.67 -11.72 -8.27
N ARG A 164 16.48 -11.36 -9.56
CA ARG A 164 15.21 -10.77 -10.04
C ARG A 164 14.19 -11.86 -10.40
N SER A 165 13.68 -12.55 -9.38
CA SER A 165 12.41 -13.27 -9.50
C SER A 165 11.26 -12.28 -9.34
N SER A 166 10.45 -12.13 -10.39
CA SER A 166 9.11 -11.51 -10.44
C SER A 166 8.77 -10.48 -9.34
N PHE A 167 9.21 -9.25 -9.52
CA PHE A 167 8.69 -8.10 -8.77
C PHE A 167 7.67 -7.35 -9.66
N ASP A 168 6.46 -7.10 -9.14
CA ASP A 168 5.40 -6.34 -9.83
C ASP A 168 5.57 -4.81 -9.72
N GLY A 169 6.67 -4.33 -9.11
CA GLY A 169 6.99 -2.90 -8.93
C GLY A 169 8.13 -2.41 -9.83
N ALA A 170 8.18 -1.10 -10.08
CA ALA A 170 9.26 -0.47 -10.85
C ALA A 170 10.58 -0.53 -10.06
N ALA A 171 11.49 -1.39 -10.49
CA ALA A 171 12.76 -1.59 -9.82
C ALA A 171 13.72 -0.41 -10.07
N PRO A 172 14.60 -0.06 -9.12
CA PRO A 172 15.47 1.11 -9.22
C PRO A 172 16.38 1.00 -10.43
N GLU A 173 16.70 2.16 -11.00
CA GLU A 173 17.78 2.29 -11.97
C GLU A 173 19.13 2.09 -11.26
N VAL A 174 20.01 1.29 -11.85
CA VAL A 174 21.30 0.96 -11.24
C VAL A 174 22.42 1.34 -12.18
N VAL A 175 23.41 2.07 -11.65
CA VAL A 175 24.58 2.54 -12.41
C VAL A 175 25.86 2.18 -11.66
N VAL A 176 26.91 1.78 -12.37
CA VAL A 176 28.26 1.66 -11.79
C VAL A 176 29.24 2.59 -12.50
N PHE A 177 30.12 3.19 -11.72
CA PHE A 177 31.15 4.12 -12.18
C PHE A 177 32.55 3.54 -11.86
N PRO A 178 33.07 2.64 -12.70
CA PRO A 178 34.43 2.13 -12.55
C PRO A 178 35.47 3.15 -13.05
N PRO A 179 36.75 3.01 -12.64
CA PRO A 179 37.86 3.71 -13.28
C PRO A 179 37.89 3.55 -14.80
N THR A 180 38.33 4.59 -15.52
CA THR A 180 38.43 4.62 -16.99
C THR A 180 39.02 3.35 -17.62
N PRO A 181 40.12 2.75 -17.11
CA PRO A 181 40.70 1.53 -17.69
C PRO A 181 39.78 0.31 -17.70
N TYR A 182 38.70 0.33 -16.92
CA TYR A 182 37.77 -0.79 -16.77
C TYR A 182 36.41 -0.55 -17.45
N LEU A 183 36.18 0.61 -18.09
CA LEU A 183 34.87 0.98 -18.66
C LEU A 183 34.38 0.00 -19.74
N GLU A 184 35.21 -0.26 -20.77
CA GLU A 184 34.87 -1.20 -21.86
C GLU A 184 34.50 -2.59 -21.30
N ARG A 185 35.28 -3.05 -20.32
CA ARG A 185 35.04 -4.34 -19.66
C ARG A 185 33.74 -4.35 -18.87
N ALA A 186 33.44 -3.27 -18.16
CA ALA A 186 32.19 -3.14 -17.43
C ALA A 186 30.99 -3.16 -18.36
N VAL A 187 31.02 -2.40 -19.46
CA VAL A 187 29.95 -2.43 -20.47
C VAL A 187 29.74 -3.83 -21.02
N THR A 188 30.82 -4.52 -21.39
CA THR A 188 30.75 -5.88 -21.95
C THR A 188 30.19 -6.90 -20.94
N LEU A 189 30.64 -6.87 -19.69
CA LEU A 189 30.27 -7.89 -18.70
C LEU A 189 28.90 -7.65 -18.05
N LEU A 190 28.39 -6.42 -18.09
CA LEU A 190 27.09 -6.06 -17.52
C LEU A 190 25.99 -5.97 -18.58
N GLU A 191 26.30 -6.21 -19.85
CA GLU A 191 25.31 -6.25 -20.93
C GLU A 191 24.19 -7.26 -20.60
N GLY A 192 22.93 -6.83 -20.78
CA GLY A 192 21.75 -7.64 -20.50
C GLY A 192 21.38 -7.80 -19.02
N THR A 193 22.20 -7.30 -18.08
CA THR A 193 21.90 -7.37 -16.63
C THR A 193 20.91 -6.28 -16.17
N GLY A 194 20.79 -5.21 -16.94
CA GLY A 194 20.05 -3.99 -16.57
C GLY A 194 20.87 -2.97 -15.78
N ILE A 195 22.12 -3.27 -15.41
CA ILE A 195 23.05 -2.30 -14.80
C ILE A 195 23.64 -1.41 -15.90
N GLN A 196 23.50 -0.10 -15.75
CA GLN A 196 24.13 0.90 -16.61
C GLN A 196 25.59 1.16 -16.17
N VAL A 197 26.42 1.62 -17.10
CA VAL A 197 27.82 1.97 -16.85
C VAL A 197 28.05 3.44 -17.13
N GLY A 198 28.78 4.12 -16.25
CA GLY A 198 29.19 5.51 -16.44
C GLY A 198 30.65 5.77 -16.12
N ALA A 199 31.17 6.91 -16.60
CA ALA A 199 32.52 7.36 -16.29
C ALA A 199 32.56 8.23 -15.03
N GLN A 200 33.63 8.12 -14.23
CA GLN A 200 33.80 8.92 -13.00
C GLN A 200 34.10 10.41 -13.27
N THR A 201 34.50 10.75 -14.49
CA THR A 201 34.73 12.11 -14.98
C THR A 201 34.91 12.09 -16.50
N VAL A 202 34.79 13.27 -17.11
CA VAL A 202 35.20 13.59 -18.50
C VAL A 202 35.95 14.92 -18.52
N GLY A 203 36.66 15.18 -19.62
CA GLY A 203 37.30 16.47 -19.87
C GLY A 203 36.31 17.55 -20.31
N SER A 204 36.71 18.81 -20.19
CA SER A 204 35.92 19.99 -20.57
C SER A 204 36.07 20.38 -22.04
N GLU A 205 36.77 19.56 -22.82
CA GLU A 205 37.13 19.84 -24.21
C GLU A 205 36.67 18.68 -25.10
N PRO A 206 36.02 18.94 -26.25
CA PRO A 206 35.47 17.87 -27.08
C PRO A 206 36.57 17.02 -27.74
N LYS A 207 37.73 17.62 -28.03
CA LYS A 207 38.92 16.98 -28.61
C LYS A 207 40.10 17.95 -28.53
N GLY A 208 41.34 17.44 -28.59
CA GLY A 208 42.53 18.27 -28.73
C GLY A 208 43.75 17.73 -27.99
N ALA A 209 44.73 18.60 -27.78
CA ALA A 209 45.99 18.28 -27.11
C ALA A 209 45.86 18.36 -25.58
N PHE A 210 44.99 17.52 -25.01
CA PHE A 210 44.71 17.43 -23.56
C PHE A 210 45.16 16.06 -23.04
N THR A 211 46.47 15.87 -22.91
CA THR A 211 47.06 14.57 -22.53
C THR A 211 46.53 14.11 -21.17
N GLY A 212 45.92 12.91 -21.14
CA GLY A 212 45.35 12.30 -19.94
C GLY A 212 43.85 12.51 -19.77
N GLU A 213 43.25 13.45 -20.51
CA GLU A 213 41.80 13.68 -20.49
C GLU A 213 41.04 12.68 -21.38
N VAL A 214 39.79 12.43 -21.01
CA VAL A 214 38.85 11.57 -21.76
C VAL A 214 37.64 12.40 -22.13
N SER A 215 37.36 12.51 -23.43
CA SER A 215 36.20 13.28 -23.91
C SER A 215 34.88 12.53 -23.67
N PRO A 216 33.74 13.25 -23.56
CA PRO A 216 32.41 12.62 -23.51
C PRO A 216 32.16 11.66 -24.69
N SER A 217 32.55 12.05 -25.91
CA SER A 217 32.43 11.20 -27.11
C SER A 217 33.18 9.87 -26.98
N MET A 218 34.36 9.85 -26.34
CA MET A 218 35.11 8.61 -26.07
C MET A 218 34.35 7.71 -25.10
N VAL A 219 33.86 8.26 -23.98
CA VAL A 219 33.06 7.53 -23.00
C VAL A 219 31.80 6.96 -23.67
N ARG A 220 31.12 7.77 -24.48
CA ARG A 220 29.92 7.34 -25.20
C ARG A 220 30.21 6.21 -26.19
N SER A 221 31.33 6.29 -26.91
CA SER A 221 31.72 5.26 -27.89
C SER A 221 31.95 3.87 -27.26
N LEU A 222 32.23 3.82 -25.96
CA LEU A 222 32.37 2.56 -25.22
C LEU A 222 31.02 1.94 -24.83
N GLY A 223 29.90 2.64 -25.02
CA GLY A 223 28.56 2.19 -24.62
C GLY A 223 28.13 2.66 -23.22
N CYS A 224 28.84 3.62 -22.62
CA CYS A 224 28.40 4.21 -21.35
C CYS A 224 27.18 5.12 -21.53
N SER A 225 26.34 5.15 -20.49
CA SER A 225 25.08 5.93 -20.45
C SER A 225 25.15 7.11 -19.48
N TYR A 226 26.13 7.11 -18.56
CA TYR A 226 26.24 8.11 -17.50
C TYR A 226 27.65 8.72 -17.39
N VAL A 227 27.74 9.90 -16.79
CA VAL A 227 28.99 10.50 -16.33
C VAL A 227 28.80 11.23 -15.00
N LEU A 228 29.74 11.03 -14.06
CA LEU A 228 29.85 11.82 -12.84
C LEU A 228 30.64 13.10 -13.13
N VAL A 229 30.18 14.23 -12.60
CA VAL A 229 30.88 15.51 -12.66
C VAL A 229 30.80 16.23 -11.33
N GLY A 230 31.86 16.96 -10.97
CA GLY A 230 31.86 17.76 -9.75
C GLY A 230 31.90 16.96 -8.44
N HIS A 231 32.30 15.68 -8.47
CA HIS A 231 32.48 14.90 -7.24
C HIS A 231 33.42 15.63 -6.27
N SER A 232 33.11 15.57 -4.97
CA SER A 232 33.82 16.25 -3.88
C SER A 232 35.35 16.09 -3.94
N GLU A 233 35.85 14.87 -4.19
CA GLU A 233 37.28 14.59 -4.37
C GLU A 233 37.90 15.33 -5.57
N ARG A 234 37.14 15.59 -6.63
CA ARG A 234 37.62 16.35 -7.80
C ARG A 234 37.63 17.85 -7.53
N ARG A 235 36.59 18.38 -6.88
CA ARG A 235 36.55 19.78 -6.42
C ARG A 235 37.72 20.08 -5.49
N THR A 236 37.96 19.21 -4.51
CA THR A 236 38.96 19.43 -3.46
C THR A 236 40.39 19.09 -3.87
N LEU A 237 40.63 17.93 -4.51
CA LEU A 237 42.00 17.47 -4.82
C LEU A 237 42.50 17.94 -6.19
N TYR A 238 41.59 18.18 -7.13
CA TYR A 238 41.92 18.55 -8.52
C TYR A 238 41.47 19.97 -8.88
N GLY A 239 40.84 20.70 -7.95
CA GLY A 239 40.49 22.11 -8.12
C GLY A 239 39.42 22.38 -9.17
N GLU A 240 38.48 21.45 -9.38
CA GLU A 240 37.40 21.66 -10.35
C GLU A 240 36.43 22.75 -9.87
N THR A 241 36.35 23.84 -10.64
CA THR A 241 35.41 24.95 -10.38
C THR A 241 34.04 24.68 -10.99
N ASP A 242 33.01 25.39 -10.54
CA ASP A 242 31.66 25.25 -11.09
C ASP A 242 31.58 25.62 -12.59
N GLU A 243 32.41 26.55 -13.06
CA GLU A 243 32.50 26.88 -14.50
C GLU A 243 33.07 25.72 -15.31
N LEU A 244 34.10 25.04 -14.79
CA LEU A 244 34.68 23.87 -15.44
C LEU A 244 33.67 22.71 -15.46
N ILE A 245 32.93 22.53 -14.36
CA ILE A 245 31.89 21.52 -14.23
C ILE A 245 30.74 21.82 -15.21
N ASN A 246 30.31 23.07 -15.34
CA ASN A 246 29.32 23.49 -16.33
C ASN A 246 29.76 23.18 -17.77
N ALA A 247 31.03 23.45 -18.12
CA ALA A 247 31.56 23.12 -19.43
C ALA A 247 31.49 21.61 -19.72
N LYS A 248 31.82 20.76 -18.73
CA LYS A 248 31.70 19.29 -18.85
C LYS A 248 30.24 18.85 -19.00
N ILE A 249 29.32 19.42 -18.23
CA ILE A 249 27.89 19.12 -18.31
C ILE A 249 27.37 19.43 -19.72
N LYS A 250 27.67 20.62 -20.24
CA LYS A 250 27.26 21.04 -21.60
C LYS A 250 27.75 20.06 -22.66
N LEU A 251 29.03 19.66 -22.61
CA LEU A 251 29.57 18.71 -23.58
C LEU A 251 28.96 17.32 -23.44
N ALA A 252 28.78 16.81 -22.22
CA ALA A 252 28.14 15.52 -22.00
C ALA A 252 26.69 15.50 -22.53
N LEU A 253 25.95 16.59 -22.30
CA LEU A 253 24.57 16.72 -22.78
C LEU A 253 24.47 16.96 -24.30
N GLN A 254 25.52 17.40 -24.98
CA GLN A 254 25.50 17.59 -26.43
C GLN A 254 25.60 16.29 -27.24
N GLU A 255 25.95 15.16 -26.62
CA GLU A 255 26.08 13.89 -27.34
C GLU A 255 24.72 13.37 -27.82
N ASP A 256 24.54 13.21 -29.15
CA ASP A 256 23.30 12.85 -29.86
C ASP A 256 22.67 11.49 -29.46
N ALA A 257 23.37 10.70 -28.64
CA ALA A 257 22.87 9.45 -28.10
C ALA A 257 22.87 9.41 -26.55
N GLY A 258 23.07 10.56 -25.88
CA GLY A 258 22.66 10.82 -24.50
C GLY A 258 23.54 10.20 -23.43
N LEU A 259 24.65 10.87 -23.06
CA LEU A 259 25.18 10.72 -21.71
C LEU A 259 24.28 11.49 -20.75
N SER A 260 23.75 10.80 -19.75
CA SER A 260 23.13 11.41 -18.58
C SER A 260 24.21 11.86 -17.60
N VAL A 261 23.95 12.94 -16.88
CA VAL A 261 24.91 13.56 -15.97
C VAL A 261 24.46 13.40 -14.54
N VAL A 262 25.37 12.90 -13.70
CA VAL A 262 25.24 12.95 -12.24
C VAL A 262 26.14 14.08 -11.73
N LEU A 263 25.52 15.21 -11.40
CA LEU A 263 26.21 16.39 -10.85
C LEU A 263 26.31 16.25 -9.33
N CYS A 264 27.52 16.22 -8.80
CA CYS A 264 27.72 16.24 -7.36
C CYS A 264 27.87 17.66 -6.80
N VAL A 265 27.21 17.89 -5.66
CA VAL A 265 27.21 19.14 -4.89
C VAL A 265 27.30 18.84 -3.40
N GLY A 266 27.83 19.76 -2.60
CA GLY A 266 28.02 19.53 -1.18
C GLY A 266 28.91 20.56 -0.51
N GLU A 267 28.67 20.79 0.77
CA GLU A 267 29.43 21.69 1.63
C GLU A 267 30.50 20.96 2.45
N THR A 268 31.63 21.63 2.61
CA THR A 268 32.76 21.21 3.44
C THR A 268 32.44 21.29 4.93
N LEU A 269 33.32 20.74 5.78
CA LEU A 269 33.16 20.82 7.23
C LEU A 269 33.14 22.26 7.75
N GLU A 270 33.98 23.13 7.20
CA GLU A 270 34.02 24.53 7.59
C GLU A 270 32.71 25.24 7.22
N GLU A 271 32.20 25.01 6.02
CA GLU A 271 30.93 25.58 5.57
C GLU A 271 29.73 25.05 6.38
N TYR A 272 29.73 23.75 6.71
CA TYR A 272 28.72 23.15 7.59
C TYR A 272 28.74 23.76 8.99
N GLU A 273 29.92 23.91 9.61
CA GLU A 273 30.07 24.50 10.95
C GLU A 273 29.66 25.98 10.98
N ASN A 274 29.77 26.67 9.84
CA ASN A 274 29.29 28.05 9.65
C ASN A 274 27.84 28.14 9.14
N GLN A 275 27.11 27.03 9.06
CA GLN A 275 25.69 26.97 8.63
C GLN A 275 25.45 27.52 7.21
N LEU A 276 26.39 27.28 6.29
CA LEU A 276 26.35 27.82 4.93
C LEU A 276 25.68 26.91 3.89
N LEU A 277 25.04 25.81 4.33
CA LEU A 277 24.41 24.80 3.46
C LEU A 277 23.60 25.42 2.30
N GLU A 278 22.65 26.29 2.61
CA GLU A 278 21.78 26.90 1.59
C GLU A 278 22.57 27.71 0.56
N SER A 279 23.48 28.57 1.02
CA SER A 279 24.29 29.42 0.15
C SER A 279 25.25 28.62 -0.74
N VAL A 280 25.87 27.56 -0.21
CA VAL A 280 26.82 26.73 -0.95
C VAL A 280 26.11 25.90 -2.00
N ILE A 281 25.02 25.23 -1.63
CA ILE A 281 24.25 24.39 -2.56
C ILE A 281 23.61 25.25 -3.66
N HIS A 282 23.01 26.38 -3.30
CA HIS A 282 22.43 27.31 -4.29
C HIS A 282 23.50 27.77 -5.29
N PHE A 283 24.67 28.19 -4.81
CA PHE A 283 25.76 28.62 -5.68
C PHE A 283 26.26 27.50 -6.61
N GLN A 284 26.55 26.32 -6.06
CA GLN A 284 27.06 25.20 -6.85
C GLN A 284 26.05 24.75 -7.92
N VAL A 285 24.76 24.64 -7.57
CA VAL A 285 23.69 24.22 -8.48
C VAL A 285 23.48 25.26 -9.59
N THR A 286 23.32 26.54 -9.23
CA THR A 286 23.06 27.61 -10.20
C THR A 286 24.21 27.83 -11.17
N ARG A 287 25.46 27.77 -10.68
CA ARG A 287 26.66 27.94 -11.53
C ARG A 287 26.92 26.72 -12.39
N SER A 288 26.84 25.51 -11.83
CA SER A 288 27.09 24.29 -12.60
C SER A 288 26.06 24.08 -13.70
N LEU A 289 24.82 24.59 -13.54
CA LEU A 289 23.73 24.40 -14.49
C LEU A 289 23.43 25.63 -15.36
N GLU A 290 24.28 26.65 -15.33
CA GLU A 290 24.08 27.87 -16.13
C GLU A 290 23.96 27.57 -17.63
N GLY A 291 22.84 27.95 -18.23
CA GLY A 291 22.56 27.78 -19.66
C GLY A 291 22.23 26.35 -20.10
N ILE A 292 21.93 25.44 -19.17
CA ILE A 292 21.33 24.14 -19.48
C ILE A 292 19.83 24.30 -19.70
N SER A 293 19.28 23.64 -20.71
CA SER A 293 17.85 23.75 -21.02
C SER A 293 17.01 22.95 -20.02
N SER A 294 15.76 23.39 -19.76
CA SER A 294 14.82 22.65 -18.90
C SER A 294 14.56 21.22 -19.39
N SER A 295 14.58 20.99 -20.71
CA SER A 295 14.40 19.65 -21.31
C SER A 295 15.59 18.75 -21.04
N ASP A 296 16.81 19.27 -21.19
CA ASP A 296 18.02 18.48 -20.88
C ASP A 296 18.09 18.17 -19.38
N ALA A 297 17.71 19.14 -18.55
CA ALA A 297 17.67 18.97 -17.11
C ALA A 297 16.63 17.91 -16.69
N SER A 298 15.40 17.94 -17.21
CA SER A 298 14.38 16.94 -16.86
C SER A 298 14.77 15.52 -17.30
N ASP A 299 15.37 15.39 -18.48
CA ASP A 299 15.53 14.08 -19.11
C ASP A 299 16.83 13.38 -18.70
N ARG A 300 17.88 14.16 -18.40
CA ARG A 300 19.25 13.64 -18.34
C ARG A 300 20.08 14.11 -17.15
N LEU A 301 19.51 14.86 -16.21
CA LEU A 301 20.21 15.32 -15.02
C LEU A 301 19.79 14.52 -13.77
N VAL A 302 20.79 14.17 -12.98
CA VAL A 302 20.67 13.66 -11.61
C VAL A 302 21.59 14.49 -10.73
N ILE A 303 21.13 14.87 -9.54
CA ILE A 303 21.98 15.54 -8.54
C ILE A 303 22.41 14.52 -7.49
N ALA A 304 23.66 14.55 -7.06
CA ALA A 304 24.13 13.80 -5.91
C ALA A 304 24.60 14.77 -4.82
N TYR A 305 23.87 14.83 -3.70
CA TYR A 305 24.27 15.62 -2.54
C TYR A 305 25.29 14.86 -1.69
N GLU A 306 26.50 15.39 -1.58
CA GLU A 306 27.59 14.83 -0.81
C GLU A 306 27.82 15.68 0.46
N PRO A 307 27.45 15.21 1.67
CA PRO A 307 27.84 15.90 2.91
C PRO A 307 29.34 15.72 3.13
N VAL A 308 30.18 16.54 2.49
CA VAL A 308 31.65 16.39 2.50
C VAL A 308 32.20 16.39 3.92
N TRP A 309 31.56 17.14 4.81
CA TRP A 309 31.83 17.16 6.25
C TRP A 309 31.66 15.81 6.97
N ALA A 310 30.93 14.85 6.39
CA ALA A 310 30.69 13.50 6.90
C ALA A 310 31.46 12.41 6.11
N ILE A 311 32.20 12.77 5.06
CA ILE A 311 32.96 11.81 4.25
C ILE A 311 34.38 11.69 4.81
N GLY A 312 34.72 10.53 5.38
CA GLY A 312 36.08 10.26 5.88
C GLY A 312 36.45 11.00 7.18
N THR A 313 35.53 11.75 7.78
CA THR A 313 35.75 12.53 9.02
C THR A 313 35.37 11.76 10.31
N GLY A 314 34.73 10.60 10.18
CA GLY A 314 34.18 9.83 11.30
C GLY A 314 32.84 10.36 11.85
N LYS A 315 32.34 11.48 11.32
CA LYS A 315 30.96 11.95 11.55
C LYS A 315 30.01 11.25 10.57
N VAL A 316 28.78 10.99 11.00
CA VAL A 316 27.73 10.37 10.17
C VAL A 316 26.56 11.33 10.10
N ALA A 317 26.11 11.66 8.89
CA ALA A 317 24.91 12.46 8.71
C ALA A 317 23.66 11.60 8.92
N THR A 318 22.67 12.14 9.64
CA THR A 318 21.39 11.47 9.87
C THR A 318 20.48 11.56 8.65
N PRO A 319 19.46 10.68 8.50
CA PRO A 319 18.48 10.80 7.42
C PRO A 319 17.79 12.18 7.37
N GLN A 320 17.51 12.80 8.52
CA GLN A 320 16.91 14.13 8.57
C GLN A 320 17.86 15.24 8.07
N GLN A 321 19.16 15.12 8.33
CA GLN A 321 20.16 16.03 7.77
C GLN A 321 20.26 15.86 6.25
N ALA A 322 20.21 14.62 5.74
CA ALA A 322 20.14 14.35 4.31
C ALA A 322 18.88 14.97 3.69
N GLN A 323 17.71 14.77 4.29
CA GLN A 323 16.44 15.34 3.84
C GLN A 323 16.48 16.87 3.77
N THR A 324 17.03 17.53 4.80
CA THR A 324 17.16 18.99 4.83
C THR A 324 17.99 19.51 3.66
N ALA A 325 19.13 18.88 3.37
CA ALA A 325 19.96 19.26 2.24
C ALA A 325 19.31 18.96 0.89
N HIS A 326 18.58 17.84 0.75
CA HIS A 326 17.84 17.52 -0.47
C HIS A 326 16.72 18.54 -0.75
N GLN A 327 16.05 19.06 0.28
CA GLN A 327 15.08 20.15 0.14
C GLN A 327 15.72 21.42 -0.39
N VAL A 328 16.92 21.78 0.10
CA VAL A 328 17.69 22.93 -0.39
C VAL A 328 18.08 22.75 -1.86
N VAL A 329 18.56 21.55 -2.24
CA VAL A 329 18.85 21.23 -3.64
C VAL A 329 17.58 21.38 -4.50
N ARG A 330 16.45 20.83 -4.05
CA ARG A 330 15.19 20.92 -4.79
C ARG A 330 14.71 22.36 -4.94
N ALA A 331 14.81 23.18 -3.89
CA ALA A 331 14.48 24.60 -3.95
C ALA A 331 15.33 25.36 -4.98
N ALA A 332 16.65 25.08 -5.05
CA ALA A 332 17.52 25.68 -6.06
C ALA A 332 17.14 25.25 -7.49
N LEU A 333 16.72 23.99 -7.69
CA LEU A 333 16.22 23.52 -8.98
C LEU A 333 14.86 24.14 -9.36
N GLU A 334 13.98 24.34 -8.38
CA GLU A 334 12.68 25.01 -8.57
C GLU A 334 12.86 26.46 -9.01
N GLU A 335 13.85 27.17 -8.46
CA GLU A 335 14.18 28.53 -8.89
C GLU A 335 14.67 28.57 -10.35
N LEU A 336 15.52 27.61 -10.75
CA LEU A 336 16.11 27.58 -12.09
C LEU A 336 15.12 27.14 -13.18
N TYR A 337 14.29 26.13 -12.90
CA TYR A 337 13.51 25.43 -13.92
C TYR A 337 12.01 25.39 -13.64
N GLY A 338 11.56 25.92 -12.52
CA GLY A 338 10.19 25.84 -12.06
C GLY A 338 9.84 24.49 -11.40
N PRO A 339 8.66 24.42 -10.75
CA PRO A 339 8.28 23.30 -9.88
C PRO A 339 8.16 21.98 -10.63
N VAL A 340 7.67 22.00 -11.87
CA VAL A 340 7.43 20.76 -12.64
C VAL A 340 8.75 20.05 -12.97
N VAL A 341 9.75 20.78 -13.46
CA VAL A 341 11.05 20.22 -13.84
C VAL A 341 11.82 19.78 -12.59
N ALA A 342 11.84 20.61 -11.55
CA ALA A 342 12.52 20.27 -10.30
C ALA A 342 11.95 19.00 -9.64
N GLN A 343 10.64 18.75 -9.75
CA GLN A 343 10.01 17.53 -9.24
C GLN A 343 10.30 16.29 -10.09
N SER A 344 10.78 16.44 -11.32
CA SER A 344 11.22 15.32 -12.18
C SER A 344 12.68 14.93 -11.95
N ILE A 345 13.53 15.88 -11.53
CA ILE A 345 14.96 15.65 -11.30
C ILE A 345 15.16 14.82 -10.03
N ARG A 346 15.96 13.76 -10.17
CA ARG A 346 16.31 12.83 -9.08
C ARG A 346 17.49 13.36 -8.29
N ILE A 347 17.40 13.27 -6.95
CA ILE A 347 18.42 13.70 -6.02
C ILE A 347 18.91 12.50 -5.19
N GLN A 348 20.15 12.08 -5.40
CA GLN A 348 20.81 11.01 -4.66
C GLN A 348 21.50 11.54 -3.41
N TYR A 349 21.48 10.72 -2.35
CA TYR A 349 22.35 10.93 -1.19
C TYR A 349 23.73 10.30 -1.45
N GLY A 350 24.80 11.10 -1.39
CA GLY A 350 26.18 10.72 -1.67
C GLY A 350 27.07 10.56 -0.43
N GLY A 351 26.49 10.54 0.77
CA GLY A 351 27.24 10.28 2.01
C GLY A 351 27.54 8.80 2.25
N SER A 352 27.87 8.45 3.49
CA SER A 352 28.12 7.04 3.86
C SER A 352 26.81 6.25 3.84
N VAL A 353 26.70 5.32 2.89
CA VAL A 353 25.52 4.44 2.72
C VAL A 353 25.94 2.99 2.93
N THR A 354 25.14 2.27 3.71
CA THR A 354 25.33 0.85 3.99
C THR A 354 24.00 0.10 3.77
N PRO A 355 24.02 -1.23 3.64
CA PRO A 355 22.79 -2.01 3.58
C PRO A 355 21.82 -1.79 4.76
N ALA A 356 22.35 -1.37 5.92
CA ALA A 356 21.53 -1.13 7.11
C ALA A 356 20.88 0.27 7.14
N SER A 357 21.43 1.23 6.39
CA SER A 357 20.97 2.64 6.42
C SER A 357 20.11 3.05 5.23
N ILE A 358 20.11 2.25 4.15
CA ILE A 358 19.46 2.63 2.89
C ILE A 358 17.94 2.80 3.03
N GLU A 359 17.26 1.94 3.80
CA GLU A 359 15.80 2.01 3.96
C GLU A 359 15.36 3.30 4.64
N GLU A 360 16.05 3.70 5.72
CA GLU A 360 15.75 4.95 6.44
C GLU A 360 16.05 6.19 5.59
N LEU A 361 17.11 6.16 4.78
CA LEU A 361 17.45 7.23 3.85
C LEU A 361 16.40 7.37 2.74
N MET A 362 16.01 6.25 2.13
CA MET A 362 15.03 6.21 1.03
C MET A 362 13.59 6.47 1.50
N ALA A 363 13.33 6.43 2.81
CA ALA A 363 12.06 6.86 3.38
C ALA A 363 11.91 8.39 3.45
N MET A 364 12.99 9.15 3.21
CA MET A 364 12.95 10.61 3.21
C MET A 364 12.32 11.13 1.89
N PRO A 365 11.37 12.08 1.94
CA PRO A 365 10.57 12.48 0.77
C PRO A 365 11.36 12.97 -0.45
N ASP A 366 12.52 13.60 -0.25
CA ASP A 366 13.32 14.18 -1.31
C ASP A 366 14.57 13.35 -1.65
N VAL A 367 14.74 12.16 -1.04
CA VAL A 367 15.85 11.24 -1.32
C VAL A 367 15.42 10.22 -2.37
N ASP A 368 15.90 10.42 -3.58
CA ASP A 368 15.51 9.63 -4.76
C ASP A 368 16.53 8.52 -5.09
N GLY A 369 17.45 8.21 -4.17
CA GLY A 369 18.51 7.26 -4.41
C GLY A 369 19.78 7.49 -3.62
N ALA A 370 20.83 6.77 -4.01
CA ALA A 370 22.14 6.84 -3.35
C ALA A 370 23.31 6.79 -4.34
N LEU A 371 24.34 7.61 -4.10
CA LEU A 371 25.65 7.51 -4.73
C LEU A 371 26.62 6.83 -3.74
N VAL A 372 26.78 5.53 -3.91
CA VAL A 372 27.46 4.63 -2.97
C VAL A 372 28.96 4.58 -3.25
N GLY A 373 29.78 4.93 -2.26
CA GLY A 373 31.23 4.78 -2.29
C GLY A 373 31.69 3.36 -1.96
N GLY A 374 32.38 3.17 -0.83
CA GLY A 374 33.08 1.91 -0.49
C GLY A 374 32.20 0.65 -0.45
N ALA A 375 30.93 0.76 -0.06
CA ALA A 375 30.01 -0.39 -0.06
C ALA A 375 29.72 -0.94 -1.46
N SER A 376 29.96 -0.15 -2.52
CA SER A 376 29.82 -0.58 -3.92
C SER A 376 30.94 -1.50 -4.40
N LEU A 377 32.05 -1.61 -3.66
CA LEU A 377 33.19 -2.47 -3.99
C LEU A 377 32.98 -3.94 -3.58
N THR A 378 31.81 -4.27 -3.04
CA THR A 378 31.40 -5.63 -2.74
C THR A 378 30.06 -5.91 -3.42
N ALA A 379 29.98 -6.98 -4.21
CA ALA A 379 28.76 -7.28 -4.95
C ALA A 379 27.55 -7.52 -4.03
N ASP A 380 27.74 -8.23 -2.91
CA ASP A 380 26.67 -8.44 -1.91
C ASP A 380 26.21 -7.13 -1.26
N GLY A 381 27.15 -6.30 -0.79
CA GLY A 381 26.83 -5.02 -0.17
C GLY A 381 26.07 -4.09 -1.12
N PHE A 382 26.51 -4.03 -2.38
CA PHE A 382 25.84 -3.20 -3.39
C PHE A 382 24.46 -3.74 -3.75
N SER A 383 24.32 -5.05 -4.01
CA SER A 383 23.02 -5.69 -4.29
C SER A 383 22.02 -5.44 -3.17
N ARG A 384 22.42 -5.59 -1.90
CA ARG A 384 21.54 -5.32 -0.75
C ARG A 384 21.13 -3.87 -0.61
N ILE A 385 21.99 -2.91 -0.99
CA ILE A 385 21.61 -1.49 -1.03
C ILE A 385 20.56 -1.25 -2.12
N VAL A 386 20.73 -1.86 -3.30
CA VAL A 386 19.74 -1.79 -4.37
C VAL A 386 18.39 -2.40 -3.94
N ASP A 387 18.42 -3.55 -3.27
CA ASP A 387 17.21 -4.20 -2.76
C ASP A 387 16.51 -3.34 -1.70
N GLY A 388 17.25 -2.76 -0.76
CA GLY A 388 16.70 -1.85 0.25
C GLY A 388 16.10 -0.58 -0.33
N ALA A 389 16.69 -0.03 -1.40
CA ALA A 389 16.09 1.09 -2.14
C ALA A 389 14.79 0.69 -2.83
N THR A 390 14.69 -0.56 -3.33
CA THR A 390 13.47 -1.11 -3.94
C THR A 390 12.35 -1.28 -2.91
N ALA A 391 12.67 -1.82 -1.72
CA ALA A 391 11.71 -2.00 -0.63
C ALA A 391 11.14 -0.65 -0.15
N ALA A 392 11.99 0.37 -0.03
CA ALA A 392 11.58 1.71 0.33
C ALA A 392 10.70 2.39 -0.74
N SER A 393 10.87 2.09 -2.02
CA SER A 393 9.97 2.58 -3.08
C SER A 393 8.62 1.88 -3.12
N GLY A 394 8.59 0.58 -2.77
CA GLY A 394 7.36 -0.14 -2.46
C GLY A 394 6.65 0.40 -1.20
N LEU A 395 7.41 0.83 -0.19
CA LEU A 395 6.91 1.53 0.98
C LEU A 395 6.55 3.00 0.69
N ALA A 396 7.17 3.68 -0.27
CA ALA A 396 6.85 5.06 -0.66
C ALA A 396 5.59 5.12 -1.53
N SER A 397 5.30 4.08 -2.32
CA SER A 397 3.96 3.88 -2.90
C SER A 397 2.88 3.62 -1.84
N LEU A 398 3.24 3.11 -0.67
CA LEU A 398 2.33 3.01 0.48
C LEU A 398 2.26 4.34 1.27
N SER A 399 3.37 5.08 1.42
CA SER A 399 3.44 6.29 2.24
C SER A 399 3.00 7.57 1.52
N MET A 400 3.10 7.67 0.18
CA MET A 400 2.43 8.74 -0.58
C MET A 400 0.91 8.56 -0.61
N LEU A 401 0.42 7.30 -0.57
CA LEU A 401 -1.00 7.04 -0.33
C LEU A 401 -1.41 7.43 1.09
N GLU A 402 -0.55 7.25 2.10
CA GLU A 402 -0.78 7.72 3.48
C GLU A 402 -0.75 9.25 3.61
N GLN A 403 0.09 9.97 2.85
CA GLN A 403 0.18 11.44 2.93
C GLN A 403 -0.94 12.20 2.20
N GLN A 404 -1.68 11.54 1.29
CA GLN A 404 -2.96 12.04 0.77
C GLN A 404 -4.18 11.43 1.47
N GLN A 405 -3.99 10.53 2.42
CA GLN A 405 -5.09 9.96 3.18
C GLN A 405 -5.55 11.02 4.17
N LEU A 406 -6.64 11.73 3.82
CA LEU A 406 -7.43 12.41 4.84
C LEU A 406 -7.64 11.41 5.98
N PRO A 407 -7.50 11.84 7.26
CA PRO A 407 -7.74 10.95 8.38
C PRO A 407 -9.11 10.27 8.17
N PRO A 408 -9.23 8.98 8.53
CA PRO A 408 -10.49 8.29 8.33
C PRO A 408 -11.60 9.09 9.00
N LYS A 409 -12.77 9.12 8.37
CA LYS A 409 -13.92 9.79 8.97
C LYS A 409 -14.33 9.00 10.20
N GLU A 410 -14.26 9.65 11.35
CA GLU A 410 -14.58 9.04 12.63
C GLU A 410 -16.05 9.25 12.98
N LEU A 411 -16.69 8.17 13.43
CA LEU A 411 -18.07 8.12 13.92
C LEU A 411 -18.07 7.41 15.26
N THR A 412 -19.16 7.51 16.02
CA THR A 412 -19.33 6.79 17.28
C THR A 412 -20.69 6.11 17.29
N ALA A 413 -20.71 4.81 17.59
CA ALA A 413 -21.95 4.07 17.79
C ALA A 413 -22.39 4.09 19.24
N LEU A 414 -23.70 4.21 19.46
CA LEU A 414 -24.32 4.24 20.78
C LEU A 414 -25.05 2.93 21.03
N GLU A 415 -25.04 2.47 22.28
CA GLU A 415 -25.83 1.32 22.69
C GLU A 415 -27.33 1.65 22.59
N VAL A 416 -28.08 0.80 21.91
CA VAL A 416 -29.53 0.96 21.68
C VAL A 416 -30.36 -0.17 22.27
N VAL A 417 -29.76 -1.36 22.46
CA VAL A 417 -30.38 -2.46 23.20
C VAL A 417 -29.34 -3.07 24.13
N SER A 418 -29.62 -3.05 25.43
CA SER A 418 -28.79 -3.72 26.43
C SER A 418 -29.24 -5.16 26.64
N CYS A 419 -28.87 -6.03 25.69
CA CYS A 419 -29.29 -7.44 25.67
C CYS A 419 -28.40 -8.36 26.51
N LEU A 420 -27.26 -7.88 27.02
CA LEU A 420 -26.28 -8.64 27.84
C LEU A 420 -25.83 -9.96 27.19
N ASN A 421 -25.81 -10.02 25.85
CA ASN A 421 -25.44 -11.22 25.12
C ASN A 421 -24.00 -11.63 25.42
N VAL A 422 -23.81 -12.90 25.75
CA VAL A 422 -22.46 -13.45 25.95
C VAL A 422 -21.63 -13.28 24.68
N LEU A 423 -22.24 -13.50 23.52
CA LEU A 423 -21.64 -13.31 22.20
C LEU A 423 -22.75 -12.99 21.19
N GLY A 424 -22.99 -11.69 21.01
CA GLY A 424 -23.87 -11.19 19.94
C GLY A 424 -23.20 -11.41 18.58
N GLU A 425 -23.88 -12.02 17.61
CA GLU A 425 -23.32 -12.31 16.28
C GLU A 425 -24.36 -12.23 15.17
N SER A 426 -23.88 -12.30 13.92
CA SER A 426 -24.69 -12.48 12.71
C SER A 426 -25.91 -11.53 12.62
N PRO A 427 -25.74 -10.20 12.80
CA PRO A 427 -26.83 -9.27 12.61
C PRO A 427 -27.24 -9.22 11.14
N VAL A 428 -28.54 -9.35 10.87
CA VAL A 428 -29.15 -9.25 9.54
C VAL A 428 -30.40 -8.38 9.61
N TRP A 429 -30.54 -7.44 8.67
CA TRP A 429 -31.70 -6.56 8.59
C TRP A 429 -32.65 -7.05 7.50
N SER A 430 -33.90 -7.30 7.88
CA SER A 430 -34.97 -7.61 6.93
C SER A 430 -35.63 -6.33 6.45
N VAL A 431 -35.45 -6.02 5.17
CA VAL A 431 -36.17 -4.89 4.52
C VAL A 431 -37.66 -5.18 4.47
N ARG A 432 -38.05 -6.45 4.27
CA ARG A 432 -39.45 -6.89 4.26
C ARG A 432 -40.12 -6.64 5.60
N ASP A 433 -39.50 -7.12 6.68
CA ASP A 433 -40.09 -7.11 8.02
C ASP A 433 -39.79 -5.81 8.79
N GLN A 434 -38.91 -4.94 8.24
CA GLN A 434 -38.37 -3.74 8.92
C GLN A 434 -37.82 -4.05 10.32
N ALA A 435 -37.10 -5.16 10.41
CA ALA A 435 -36.59 -5.69 11.67
C ALA A 435 -35.15 -6.17 11.55
N LEU A 436 -34.40 -5.98 12.63
CA LEU A 436 -33.08 -6.56 12.83
C LEU A 436 -33.21 -7.91 13.53
N TYR A 437 -32.50 -8.92 13.03
CA TYR A 437 -32.29 -10.19 13.72
C TYR A 437 -30.81 -10.37 14.02
N TRP A 438 -30.48 -10.97 15.16
CA TRP A 438 -29.12 -11.34 15.52
C TRP A 438 -29.17 -12.51 16.51
N ILE A 439 -28.02 -13.09 16.83
CA ILE A 439 -27.96 -14.22 17.76
C ILE A 439 -27.18 -13.88 19.02
N SER A 440 -27.48 -14.56 20.13
CA SER A 440 -26.52 -14.80 21.19
C SER A 440 -26.06 -16.25 21.12
N ALA A 441 -24.89 -16.47 20.54
CA ALA A 441 -24.48 -17.80 20.09
C ALA A 441 -24.40 -18.87 21.21
N PRO A 442 -23.72 -18.63 22.36
CA PRO A 442 -23.63 -19.58 23.47
C PRO A 442 -24.93 -19.73 24.27
N GLU A 443 -25.80 -18.73 24.21
CA GLU A 443 -27.09 -18.75 24.92
C GLU A 443 -28.19 -19.40 24.06
N GLU A 444 -27.86 -19.77 22.82
CA GLU A 444 -28.78 -20.46 21.89
C GLU A 444 -30.01 -19.63 21.54
N GLU A 445 -29.87 -18.30 21.60
CA GLU A 445 -30.96 -17.35 21.39
C GLU A 445 -30.86 -16.66 20.02
N VAL A 446 -32.00 -16.49 19.36
CA VAL A 446 -32.16 -15.52 18.26
C VAL A 446 -32.99 -14.36 18.78
N TRP A 447 -32.50 -13.16 18.55
CA TRP A 447 -33.12 -11.90 18.91
C TRP A 447 -33.72 -11.22 17.69
N ALA A 448 -34.76 -10.43 17.91
CA ALA A 448 -35.44 -9.66 16.89
C ALA A 448 -35.86 -8.29 17.43
N TRP A 449 -35.74 -7.25 16.61
CA TRP A 449 -36.13 -5.89 16.98
C TRP A 449 -36.56 -5.05 15.77
N ASN A 450 -37.79 -4.51 15.81
CA ASN A 450 -38.36 -3.65 14.77
C ASN A 450 -38.10 -2.15 15.00
N MET A 451 -37.24 -1.81 15.97
CA MET A 451 -36.91 -0.43 16.38
C MET A 451 -38.04 0.38 17.03
N VAL A 452 -39.24 -0.18 17.17
CA VAL A 452 -40.41 0.49 17.74
C VAL A 452 -40.81 -0.17 19.06
N ASP A 453 -41.04 -1.48 19.01
CA ASP A 453 -41.39 -2.29 20.16
C ASP A 453 -40.14 -2.76 20.91
N PRO A 454 -40.27 -3.16 22.18
CA PRO A 454 -39.18 -3.82 22.89
C PRO A 454 -38.64 -5.03 22.11
N PRO A 455 -37.31 -5.23 22.08
CA PRO A 455 -36.72 -6.39 21.44
C PRO A 455 -37.20 -7.67 22.13
N TYR A 456 -37.38 -8.72 21.35
CA TYR A 456 -37.75 -10.04 21.85
C TYR A 456 -36.76 -11.09 21.38
N ARG A 457 -36.77 -12.25 22.03
CA ARG A 457 -35.85 -13.35 21.76
C ARG A 457 -36.53 -14.69 21.81
N ARG A 458 -35.90 -15.68 21.19
CA ARG A 458 -36.35 -17.06 21.17
C ARG A 458 -35.17 -17.99 21.35
N LEU A 459 -35.31 -18.97 22.25
CA LEU A 459 -34.32 -20.01 22.49
C LEU A 459 -34.53 -21.18 21.49
N PHE A 460 -33.42 -21.70 20.95
CA PHE A 460 -33.40 -22.73 19.92
C PHE A 460 -32.91 -24.10 20.40
N GLY A 461 -32.33 -24.19 21.60
CA GLY A 461 -31.85 -25.46 22.16
C GLY A 461 -30.63 -26.04 21.44
N THR A 462 -29.91 -25.21 20.67
CA THR A 462 -28.64 -25.57 20.03
C THR A 462 -27.77 -24.33 19.91
N THR A 463 -26.46 -24.48 20.07
CA THR A 463 -25.50 -23.42 19.76
C THR A 463 -25.64 -22.99 18.31
N ILE A 464 -25.77 -21.70 18.09
CA ILE A 464 -25.98 -21.10 16.77
C ILE A 464 -24.68 -20.43 16.32
N GLY A 465 -24.26 -20.67 15.08
CA GLY A 465 -23.13 -19.94 14.49
C GLY A 465 -23.55 -18.69 13.74
N CYS A 466 -24.55 -18.80 12.85
CA CYS A 466 -25.08 -17.64 12.12
C CYS A 466 -26.54 -17.87 11.70
N ILE A 467 -27.18 -16.82 11.21
CA ILE A 467 -28.53 -16.82 10.66
C ILE A 467 -28.58 -16.18 9.27
N ALA A 468 -29.60 -16.54 8.51
CA ALA A 468 -29.93 -15.92 7.24
C ALA A 468 -31.43 -15.67 7.14
N LEU A 469 -31.82 -14.57 6.49
CA LEU A 469 -33.22 -14.38 6.10
C LEU A 469 -33.60 -15.45 5.09
N LYS A 470 -34.84 -15.94 5.15
CA LYS A 470 -35.34 -16.96 4.21
C LYS A 470 -36.49 -16.43 3.38
N ALA A 471 -36.45 -16.72 2.08
CA ALA A 471 -37.49 -16.36 1.14
C ALA A 471 -38.81 -17.06 1.45
N ALA A 472 -39.92 -16.34 1.28
CA ALA A 472 -41.26 -16.85 1.52
C ALA A 472 -41.63 -17.93 0.49
N SER A 473 -42.06 -19.10 0.95
CA SER A 473 -42.40 -20.25 0.10
C SER A 473 -43.89 -20.28 -0.33
N SER A 474 -44.49 -19.13 -0.60
CA SER A 474 -45.93 -18.86 -0.82
C SER A 474 -46.83 -18.80 0.44
N GLU A 475 -47.72 -17.78 0.44
CA GLU A 475 -48.76 -17.32 1.39
C GLU A 475 -48.42 -17.24 2.90
N ASN A 476 -48.32 -16.00 3.42
CA ASN A 476 -48.15 -15.59 4.83
C ASN A 476 -46.98 -16.21 5.59
N ASN A 477 -45.77 -15.66 5.38
CA ASN A 477 -44.53 -16.19 5.93
C ASN A 477 -43.53 -15.09 6.34
N ASP A 478 -44.04 -14.02 6.94
CA ASP A 478 -43.21 -12.93 7.50
C ASP A 478 -42.29 -13.47 8.61
N ASN A 479 -41.09 -12.91 8.72
CA ASN A 479 -40.09 -13.29 9.75
C ASN A 479 -39.47 -14.71 9.63
N ASN A 480 -39.44 -15.31 8.44
CA ASN A 480 -38.75 -16.59 8.23
C ASN A 480 -37.23 -16.44 8.21
N ILE A 481 -36.54 -17.31 8.94
CA ILE A 481 -35.07 -17.37 8.98
C ILE A 481 -34.56 -18.81 8.86
N LEU A 482 -33.34 -18.94 8.36
CA LEU A 482 -32.53 -20.15 8.40
C LEU A 482 -31.45 -19.98 9.47
N VAL A 483 -31.30 -20.96 10.34
CA VAL A 483 -30.36 -20.96 11.46
C VAL A 483 -29.30 -22.03 11.22
N ALA A 484 -28.02 -21.65 11.25
CA ALA A 484 -26.90 -22.59 11.19
C ALA A 484 -26.56 -23.10 12.61
N GLY A 485 -27.22 -24.18 13.01
CA GLY A 485 -27.01 -24.82 14.31
C GLY A 485 -25.82 -25.78 14.34
N GLU A 486 -25.52 -26.32 15.52
CA GLU A 486 -24.37 -27.19 15.75
C GLU A 486 -24.38 -28.47 14.89
N ARG A 487 -25.56 -29.02 14.57
CA ARG A 487 -25.70 -30.28 13.81
C ARG A 487 -26.46 -30.14 12.50
N ALA A 488 -27.25 -29.09 12.31
CA ALA A 488 -28.08 -28.95 11.13
C ALA A 488 -28.35 -27.48 10.81
N PHE A 489 -28.71 -27.23 9.55
CA PHE A 489 -29.40 -26.01 9.18
C PHE A 489 -30.88 -26.18 9.50
N LEU A 490 -31.45 -25.20 10.19
CA LEU A 490 -32.78 -25.25 10.77
C LEU A 490 -33.64 -24.12 10.21
N GLU A 491 -34.84 -24.44 9.75
CA GLU A 491 -35.84 -23.47 9.29
C GLU A 491 -36.84 -23.16 10.40
N THR A 492 -37.17 -21.88 10.53
CA THR A 492 -38.10 -21.39 11.56
C THR A 492 -38.71 -20.06 11.17
N ASN A 493 -39.69 -19.63 11.96
CA ASN A 493 -40.36 -18.34 11.87
C ASN A 493 -40.18 -17.60 13.22
N MET A 494 -39.88 -16.31 13.16
CA MET A 494 -39.70 -15.43 14.32
C MET A 494 -40.97 -14.66 14.70
N ALA A 495 -42.12 -14.90 14.08
CA ALA A 495 -43.37 -14.21 14.35
C ALA A 495 -43.78 -14.35 15.82
N CYS A 496 -44.11 -13.21 16.39
CA CYS A 496 -44.71 -13.09 17.70
C CYS A 496 -46.20 -13.47 17.57
N GLY A 497 -46.64 -14.56 18.22
CA GLY A 497 -48.07 -14.73 18.48
C GLY A 497 -48.56 -13.53 19.29
N VAL A 498 -49.82 -13.12 19.12
CA VAL A 498 -50.46 -11.88 19.65
C VAL A 498 -50.44 -11.72 21.19
N ALA A 499 -49.63 -12.49 21.92
CA ALA A 499 -49.53 -12.52 23.36
C ALA A 499 -48.08 -12.45 23.92
N ALA A 500 -47.03 -12.17 23.13
CA ALA A 500 -45.68 -11.99 23.72
C ALA A 500 -45.45 -10.55 24.20
N VAL A 501 -46.22 -10.15 25.22
CA VAL A 501 -45.98 -8.93 26.00
C VAL A 501 -45.32 -9.36 27.32
N ALA A 502 -44.12 -9.93 27.24
CA ALA A 502 -43.23 -10.14 28.37
C ALA A 502 -41.94 -10.81 27.88
N MET A 503 -40.87 -10.64 28.63
CA MET A 503 -39.60 -11.36 28.52
C MET A 503 -39.74 -12.87 28.84
N GLU A 504 -40.85 -13.52 28.48
CA GLU A 504 -41.15 -14.92 28.78
C GLU A 504 -41.71 -15.69 27.55
N ASP A 505 -40.90 -16.66 27.13
CA ASP A 505 -41.22 -18.02 26.66
C ASP A 505 -41.98 -18.35 25.35
N PHE A 506 -41.17 -18.92 24.45
CA PHE A 506 -41.38 -20.05 23.54
C PHE A 506 -42.64 -20.08 22.65
N SER A 507 -42.45 -19.69 21.39
CA SER A 507 -43.19 -20.31 20.29
C SER A 507 -42.94 -21.84 20.32
N SER A 508 -44.00 -22.61 20.50
CA SER A 508 -44.04 -24.08 20.65
C SER A 508 -43.68 -24.89 19.39
N ALA A 509 -43.44 -24.23 18.25
CA ALA A 509 -43.09 -24.91 17.01
C ALA A 509 -41.58 -25.18 16.95
N SER A 510 -41.14 -26.39 17.29
CA SER A 510 -39.73 -26.80 17.13
C SER A 510 -39.22 -26.48 15.71
N PRO A 511 -37.97 -25.99 15.57
CA PRO A 511 -37.40 -25.70 14.27
C PRO A 511 -37.38 -26.95 13.38
N THR A 512 -37.59 -26.76 12.07
CA THR A 512 -37.57 -27.86 11.10
C THR A 512 -36.16 -28.05 10.57
N VAL A 513 -35.65 -29.29 10.55
CA VAL A 513 -34.35 -29.59 9.94
C VAL A 513 -34.43 -29.41 8.42
N PHE A 514 -33.63 -28.49 7.89
CA PHE A 514 -33.50 -28.28 6.45
C PHE A 514 -32.57 -29.32 5.81
N CYS A 515 -31.36 -29.41 6.34
CA CYS A 515 -30.35 -30.43 6.02
C CYS A 515 -29.29 -30.50 7.13
N ASP A 516 -28.53 -31.58 7.15
CA ASP A 516 -27.40 -31.72 8.05
C ASP A 516 -26.26 -30.73 7.71
N ARG A 517 -25.52 -30.32 8.73
CA ARG A 517 -24.30 -29.50 8.58
C ARG A 517 -23.13 -30.33 8.01
N PRO A 518 -22.20 -29.74 7.24
CA PRO A 518 -20.92 -30.38 6.92
C PRO A 518 -20.02 -30.48 8.17
N GLU A 519 -19.00 -31.33 8.14
CA GLU A 519 -17.99 -31.43 9.21
C GLU A 519 -18.59 -31.68 10.60
N GLN A 520 -19.40 -32.74 10.78
CA GLN A 520 -20.04 -33.13 12.07
C GLN A 520 -19.05 -33.57 13.18
N GLN A 521 -17.81 -33.08 13.14
CA GLN A 521 -16.79 -33.30 14.16
C GLN A 521 -16.99 -32.32 15.31
N GLU A 522 -16.78 -32.78 16.55
CA GLU A 522 -16.85 -31.95 17.76
C GLU A 522 -15.84 -30.77 17.76
N THR A 523 -14.81 -30.87 16.92
CA THR A 523 -13.76 -29.85 16.78
C THR A 523 -14.22 -28.63 15.99
N THR A 524 -15.34 -28.72 15.25
CA THR A 524 -15.81 -27.67 14.35
C THR A 524 -17.27 -27.28 14.57
N ARG A 525 -17.57 -26.00 14.41
CA ARG A 525 -18.94 -25.45 14.45
C ARG A 525 -19.11 -24.35 13.39
N PRO A 526 -20.34 -23.99 12.98
CA PRO A 526 -20.54 -22.80 12.15
C PRO A 526 -20.06 -21.54 12.87
N ASN A 527 -19.54 -20.56 12.13
CA ASN A 527 -19.05 -19.29 12.69
C ASN A 527 -19.71 -18.07 12.06
N ASP A 528 -19.48 -17.88 10.78
CA ASP A 528 -19.84 -16.69 10.04
C ASP A 528 -20.47 -17.13 8.72
N GLY A 529 -21.41 -16.34 8.23
CA GLY A 529 -22.12 -16.68 7.01
C GLY A 529 -23.04 -15.58 6.52
N ARG A 530 -23.19 -15.51 5.20
CA ARG A 530 -24.08 -14.59 4.49
C ARG A 530 -24.69 -15.24 3.27
N VAL A 531 -25.83 -14.70 2.86
CA VAL A 531 -26.48 -15.12 1.63
C VAL A 531 -25.81 -14.40 0.47
N ASP A 532 -25.40 -15.15 -0.55
CA ASP A 532 -24.86 -14.56 -1.77
C ASP A 532 -25.96 -13.92 -2.63
N ARG A 533 -25.55 -13.22 -3.69
CA ARG A 533 -26.51 -12.50 -4.57
C ARG A 533 -27.42 -13.43 -5.38
N GLU A 534 -27.12 -14.73 -5.39
CA GLU A 534 -27.92 -15.77 -6.04
C GLU A 534 -28.81 -16.53 -5.02
N GLY A 535 -28.89 -16.06 -3.77
CA GLY A 535 -29.78 -16.64 -2.76
C GLY A 535 -29.26 -17.91 -2.09
N ASN A 536 -27.96 -18.22 -2.19
CA ASN A 536 -27.33 -19.35 -1.50
C ASN A 536 -26.71 -18.91 -0.19
N LEU A 537 -26.77 -19.74 0.85
CA LEU A 537 -26.07 -19.45 2.11
C LEU A 537 -24.60 -19.88 1.97
N VAL A 538 -23.68 -18.93 2.08
CA VAL A 538 -22.26 -19.23 2.29
C VAL A 538 -21.95 -19.20 3.76
N ILE A 539 -21.33 -20.28 4.24
CA ILE A 539 -21.07 -20.52 5.65
C ILE A 539 -19.64 -20.99 5.85
N GLY A 540 -18.92 -20.28 6.71
CA GLY A 540 -17.63 -20.66 7.22
C GLY A 540 -17.73 -21.39 8.56
N MET A 541 -16.79 -22.31 8.77
CA MET A 541 -16.68 -23.07 10.01
C MET A 541 -15.62 -22.47 10.94
N TYR A 542 -15.68 -22.84 12.21
CA TYR A 542 -14.79 -22.44 13.28
C TYR A 542 -14.11 -23.65 13.89
N ASN A 543 -12.81 -23.57 14.13
CA ASN A 543 -12.10 -24.58 14.92
C ASN A 543 -12.11 -24.22 16.41
N ASN A 544 -12.73 -25.06 17.24
CA ASN A 544 -12.82 -24.85 18.69
C ASN A 544 -11.43 -24.81 19.38
N TYR A 545 -10.41 -25.41 18.78
CA TYR A 545 -9.04 -25.48 19.30
C TYR A 545 -8.07 -24.47 18.68
N HIS A 546 -8.56 -23.47 17.93
CA HIS A 546 -7.72 -22.46 17.26
C HIS A 546 -6.71 -21.74 18.19
N ARG A 547 -6.96 -21.64 19.50
CA ARG A 547 -6.10 -21.01 20.52
C ARG A 547 -5.09 -21.95 21.18
N ALA A 548 -5.21 -23.27 21.01
CA ALA A 548 -4.46 -24.26 21.79
C ALA A 548 -3.01 -24.51 21.29
N GLY A 549 -2.37 -23.52 20.66
CA GLY A 549 -0.96 -23.64 20.23
C GLY A 549 -0.69 -24.76 19.23
N ALA A 550 -1.63 -25.06 18.33
CA ALA A 550 -1.47 -26.14 17.38
C ALA A 550 -0.37 -25.83 16.36
N SER A 551 0.55 -26.78 16.23
CA SER A 551 1.50 -26.94 15.14
C SER A 551 0.84 -26.69 13.79
N ALA A 552 1.54 -26.02 12.88
CA ALA A 552 1.08 -25.77 11.52
C ALA A 552 0.49 -27.05 10.89
N GLY A 553 -0.82 -27.03 10.59
CA GLY A 553 -1.47 -28.05 9.76
C GLY A 553 -2.62 -28.88 10.37
N GLN A 554 -2.92 -28.83 11.67
CA GLN A 554 -3.91 -29.74 12.28
C GLN A 554 -5.29 -29.13 12.63
N ASN A 555 -5.44 -27.79 12.62
CA ASN A 555 -6.66 -27.12 13.07
C ASN A 555 -7.40 -26.41 11.94
N ASN A 556 -7.92 -27.14 10.97
CA ASN A 556 -8.47 -26.54 9.76
C ASN A 556 -9.94 -26.88 9.54
N CYS A 557 -10.72 -25.92 9.05
CA CYS A 557 -12.14 -26.09 8.71
C CYS A 557 -12.42 -25.66 7.25
N GLY A 558 -13.60 -26.02 6.74
CA GLY A 558 -14.04 -25.75 5.36
C GLY A 558 -15.02 -24.59 5.23
N LEU A 559 -15.06 -23.98 4.05
CA LEU A 559 -16.00 -22.92 3.66
C LEU A 559 -16.98 -23.50 2.64
N TYR A 560 -18.28 -23.39 2.90
CA TYR A 560 -19.31 -24.09 2.15
C TYR A 560 -20.37 -23.15 1.59
N ARG A 561 -20.88 -23.47 0.40
CA ARG A 561 -22.10 -22.88 -0.18
C ARG A 561 -23.24 -23.90 -0.09
N LEU A 562 -24.34 -23.54 0.55
CA LEU A 562 -25.58 -24.31 0.65
C LEU A 562 -26.58 -23.82 -0.39
N CYS A 563 -27.02 -24.72 -1.27
CA CYS A 563 -28.04 -24.42 -2.27
C CYS A 563 -29.47 -24.59 -1.69
N PRO A 564 -30.38 -23.61 -1.85
CA PRO A 564 -31.75 -23.69 -1.34
C PRO A 564 -32.60 -24.77 -2.02
N THR A 565 -32.39 -24.99 -3.32
CA THR A 565 -33.23 -25.92 -4.10
C THR A 565 -32.78 -27.37 -3.94
N THR A 566 -31.49 -27.63 -4.10
CA THR A 566 -30.94 -29.00 -4.04
C THR A 566 -30.63 -29.44 -2.61
N ARG A 567 -30.57 -28.51 -1.65
CA ARG A 567 -30.13 -28.72 -0.26
C ARG A 567 -28.72 -29.29 -0.13
N THR A 568 -27.89 -29.12 -1.18
CA THR A 568 -26.52 -29.62 -1.20
C THR A 568 -25.54 -28.57 -0.70
N LEU A 569 -24.55 -29.00 0.08
CA LEU A 569 -23.40 -28.19 0.47
C LEU A 569 -22.19 -28.50 -0.41
N ARG A 570 -21.52 -27.47 -0.89
CA ARG A 570 -20.32 -27.58 -1.72
C ARG A 570 -19.19 -26.74 -1.14
N SER A 571 -17.96 -27.28 -1.12
CA SER A 571 -16.77 -26.52 -0.68
C SER A 571 -16.43 -25.45 -1.71
N LEU A 572 -16.19 -24.22 -1.25
CA LEU A 572 -15.80 -23.10 -2.11
C LEU A 572 -14.28 -22.98 -2.30
N PHE A 573 -13.51 -23.67 -1.48
CA PHE A 573 -12.06 -23.68 -1.57
C PHE A 573 -11.53 -25.07 -1.95
N PRO A 574 -10.35 -25.15 -2.60
CA PRO A 574 -9.75 -26.42 -2.96
C PRO A 574 -9.42 -27.23 -1.70
N PRO A 575 -9.36 -28.57 -1.77
CA PRO A 575 -9.16 -29.43 -0.60
C PRO A 575 -7.94 -29.09 0.28
N GLY A 576 -6.89 -28.50 -0.32
CA GLY A 576 -5.67 -28.09 0.36
C GLY A 576 -5.70 -26.69 0.98
N TYR A 577 -6.71 -25.86 0.70
CA TYR A 577 -6.86 -24.55 1.33
C TYR A 577 -7.54 -24.71 2.68
N LYS A 578 -6.84 -24.24 3.72
CA LYS A 578 -7.16 -24.55 5.11
C LYS A 578 -7.07 -23.29 5.95
N TYR A 579 -8.04 -23.07 6.83
CA TYR A 579 -8.11 -21.92 7.74
C TYR A 579 -8.68 -22.33 9.11
N ARG A 580 -8.52 -21.48 10.13
CA ARG A 580 -8.91 -21.79 11.52
C ARG A 580 -10.22 -21.16 11.96
N VAL A 581 -10.43 -19.90 11.58
CA VAL A 581 -11.58 -19.09 12.03
C VAL A 581 -12.07 -18.29 10.84
N SER A 582 -13.21 -18.67 10.28
CA SER A 582 -13.85 -17.93 9.19
C SER A 582 -14.51 -16.68 9.72
N ASN A 583 -14.24 -15.54 9.08
CA ASN A 583 -14.87 -14.25 9.35
C ASN A 583 -14.89 -13.38 8.09
N CYS A 584 -15.52 -12.21 8.19
CA CYS A 584 -15.68 -11.22 7.13
C CYS A 584 -16.39 -11.73 5.87
N ILE A 585 -17.17 -12.82 5.95
CA ILE A 585 -17.85 -13.38 4.77
C ILE A 585 -18.87 -12.37 4.26
N SER A 586 -18.61 -11.79 3.09
CA SER A 586 -19.46 -10.78 2.48
C SER A 586 -19.21 -10.68 0.97
N PHE A 587 -20.12 -10.04 0.23
CA PHE A 587 -20.12 -10.04 -1.23
C PHE A 587 -20.21 -8.64 -1.81
N SER A 588 -19.44 -8.38 -2.87
CA SER A 588 -19.52 -7.14 -3.64
C SER A 588 -20.94 -6.87 -4.16
N PRO A 589 -21.30 -5.60 -4.47
CA PRO A 589 -22.63 -5.25 -4.98
C PRO A 589 -23.11 -6.06 -6.19
N ASP A 590 -22.20 -6.52 -7.04
CA ASP A 590 -22.48 -7.36 -8.21
C ASP A 590 -22.42 -8.87 -7.95
N GLY A 591 -22.05 -9.28 -6.73
CA GLY A 591 -21.91 -10.68 -6.32
C GLY A 591 -20.68 -11.41 -6.88
N ARG A 592 -19.81 -10.74 -7.62
CA ARG A 592 -18.66 -11.37 -8.30
C ARG A 592 -17.41 -11.50 -7.42
N THR A 593 -17.37 -10.80 -6.30
CA THR A 593 -16.25 -10.86 -5.35
C THR A 593 -16.76 -11.28 -3.98
N MET A 594 -16.08 -12.24 -3.36
CA MET A 594 -16.28 -12.62 -1.97
C MET A 594 -15.12 -12.13 -1.11
N TYR A 595 -15.41 -11.53 0.03
CA TYR A 595 -14.42 -11.18 1.05
C TYR A 595 -14.40 -12.25 2.13
N PHE A 596 -13.20 -12.53 2.66
CA PHE A 596 -13.00 -13.57 3.65
C PHE A 596 -11.73 -13.32 4.49
N CYS A 597 -11.80 -13.65 5.77
CA CYS A 597 -10.69 -13.58 6.71
C CYS A 597 -10.50 -14.92 7.44
N ASP A 598 -9.23 -15.36 7.55
CA ASP A 598 -8.82 -16.28 8.63
C ASP A 598 -8.31 -15.43 9.80
N THR A 599 -9.14 -15.21 10.82
CA THR A 599 -8.91 -14.19 11.86
C THR A 599 -7.51 -14.21 12.49
N PRO A 600 -6.92 -15.38 12.84
CA PRO A 600 -5.56 -15.44 13.36
C PRO A 600 -4.47 -14.91 12.42
N THR A 601 -4.72 -14.85 11.11
CA THR A 601 -3.79 -14.25 10.13
C THR A 601 -3.85 -12.73 10.13
N ARG A 602 -4.94 -12.14 10.66
CA ARG A 602 -5.20 -10.70 10.66
C ARG A 602 -5.24 -10.07 9.27
N LYS A 603 -5.46 -10.88 8.23
CA LYS A 603 -5.49 -10.49 6.82
C LYS A 603 -6.86 -10.77 6.22
N VAL A 604 -7.36 -9.80 5.49
CA VAL A 604 -8.65 -9.87 4.79
C VAL A 604 -8.38 -9.94 3.30
N TYR A 605 -8.95 -10.95 2.65
CA TYR A 605 -8.75 -11.23 1.25
C TYR A 605 -10.04 -11.10 0.46
N ALA A 606 -9.92 -10.70 -0.80
CA ALA A 606 -10.95 -10.82 -1.83
C ALA A 606 -10.65 -12.02 -2.74
N PHE A 607 -11.71 -12.67 -3.20
CA PHE A 607 -11.67 -13.76 -4.16
C PHE A 607 -12.68 -13.51 -5.28
N ASP A 608 -12.34 -13.95 -6.49
CA ASP A 608 -13.34 -14.05 -7.55
C ASP A 608 -14.34 -15.16 -7.15
N TYR A 609 -15.60 -14.78 -7.03
CA TYR A 609 -16.68 -15.63 -6.55
C TYR A 609 -17.45 -16.21 -7.75
N PRO A 610 -17.59 -17.54 -7.81
CA PRO A 610 -18.16 -18.18 -8.99
C PRO A 610 -19.69 -18.10 -9.02
N SER A 611 -20.23 -17.77 -10.20
CA SER A 611 -21.68 -17.77 -10.46
C SER A 611 -22.16 -19.19 -10.76
N LEU A 612 -23.34 -19.57 -10.25
CA LEU A 612 -23.93 -20.88 -10.58
C LEU A 612 -24.43 -20.99 -12.03
N SER A 613 -24.53 -19.86 -12.74
CA SER A 613 -24.97 -19.83 -14.14
C SER A 613 -24.01 -20.52 -15.12
N SER A 614 -22.75 -20.77 -14.73
CA SER A 614 -21.76 -21.45 -15.57
C SER A 614 -21.85 -22.98 -15.54
N GLY A 615 -22.61 -23.56 -14.61
CA GLY A 615 -22.87 -25.01 -14.55
C GLY A 615 -21.68 -25.89 -14.11
N GLU A 616 -20.52 -25.32 -13.82
CA GLU A 616 -19.34 -26.05 -13.37
C GLU A 616 -19.07 -25.92 -11.85
N GLU A 617 -18.34 -26.88 -11.29
CA GLU A 617 -17.85 -26.86 -9.91
C GLU A 617 -16.73 -25.82 -9.75
N GLU A 618 -17.11 -24.55 -9.79
CA GLU A 618 -16.13 -23.48 -9.69
C GLU A 618 -15.80 -23.18 -8.22
N LEU A 619 -14.50 -23.11 -7.94
CA LEU A 619 -13.94 -22.70 -6.66
C LEU A 619 -13.69 -21.19 -6.67
N CYS A 620 -13.67 -20.58 -5.49
CA CYS A 620 -13.17 -19.22 -5.34
C CYS A 620 -11.71 -19.15 -5.84
N SER A 621 -11.40 -18.13 -6.64
CA SER A 621 -10.10 -17.99 -7.29
C SER A 621 -9.51 -16.59 -7.10
N ASN A 622 -8.31 -16.36 -7.65
CA ASN A 622 -7.67 -15.04 -7.70
C ASN A 622 -7.64 -14.30 -6.35
N ARG A 623 -7.00 -14.93 -5.34
CA ARG A 623 -6.89 -14.38 -3.99
C ARG A 623 -6.09 -13.08 -3.98
N ARG A 624 -6.72 -11.97 -3.59
CA ARG A 624 -6.11 -10.64 -3.47
C ARG A 624 -6.16 -10.16 -2.02
N LEU A 625 -5.06 -9.63 -1.49
CA LEU A 625 -5.05 -9.03 -0.16
C LEU A 625 -5.71 -7.65 -0.22
N ILE A 626 -6.73 -7.42 0.60
CA ILE A 626 -7.46 -6.13 0.66
C ILE A 626 -6.98 -5.29 1.83
N TRP A 627 -6.75 -5.91 2.98
CA TRP A 627 -6.35 -5.19 4.18
C TRP A 627 -5.64 -6.11 5.17
N THR A 628 -4.67 -5.57 5.90
CA THR A 628 -4.01 -6.24 7.03
C THR A 628 -4.23 -5.39 8.27
N MET A 629 -4.74 -5.98 9.34
CA MET A 629 -4.94 -5.27 10.59
C MET A 629 -3.56 -4.88 11.18
N PRO A 630 -3.36 -3.59 11.55
CA PRO A 630 -2.11 -3.13 12.13
C PRO A 630 -1.68 -3.92 13.37
N PRO A 631 -0.39 -4.27 13.51
CA PRO A 631 0.08 -5.14 14.59
C PRO A 631 -0.15 -4.57 15.99
N ASN A 632 -0.19 -3.24 16.12
CA ASN A 632 -0.41 -2.49 17.36
C ASN A 632 -1.86 -2.49 17.85
N LEU A 633 -2.84 -2.81 16.99
CA LEU A 633 -4.23 -2.97 17.43
C LEU A 633 -4.39 -4.35 18.10
N ALA A 634 -5.12 -4.41 19.21
CA ALA A 634 -5.46 -5.66 19.86
C ALA A 634 -6.57 -6.39 19.08
N GLY A 635 -6.57 -7.72 19.13
CA GLY A 635 -7.67 -8.52 18.57
C GLY A 635 -7.53 -8.87 17.09
N GLY A 636 -8.66 -9.01 16.39
CA GLY A 636 -8.71 -9.47 15.00
C GLY A 636 -9.98 -9.05 14.25
N PRO A 637 -9.98 -9.14 12.91
CA PRO A 637 -11.18 -8.94 12.10
C PRO A 637 -12.24 -10.01 12.40
N ASP A 638 -13.49 -9.58 12.49
CA ASP A 638 -14.62 -10.42 12.85
C ASP A 638 -15.72 -10.36 11.77
N GLY A 639 -17.00 -10.30 12.11
CA GLY A 639 -18.07 -10.14 11.13
C GLY A 639 -17.98 -8.82 10.33
N ALA A 640 -18.43 -8.87 9.08
CA ALA A 640 -18.35 -7.75 8.15
C ALA A 640 -19.60 -7.62 7.27
N GLN A 641 -19.78 -6.44 6.68
CA GLN A 641 -20.83 -6.16 5.69
C GLN A 641 -20.34 -5.20 4.61
N VAL A 642 -20.83 -5.38 3.38
CA VAL A 642 -20.53 -4.48 2.24
C VAL A 642 -21.66 -3.47 2.06
N ASP A 643 -21.30 -2.20 1.88
CA ASP A 643 -22.24 -1.13 1.54
C ASP A 643 -22.53 -1.04 0.03
N ALA A 644 -23.47 -0.18 -0.36
CA ALA A 644 -23.91 -0.02 -1.74
C ALA A 644 -22.82 0.51 -2.70
N ASP A 645 -21.81 1.22 -2.17
CA ASP A 645 -20.67 1.68 -2.96
C ASP A 645 -19.62 0.58 -3.14
N GLY A 646 -19.73 -0.52 -2.40
CA GLY A 646 -18.76 -1.62 -2.39
C GLY A 646 -17.73 -1.53 -1.27
N GLY A 647 -17.87 -0.60 -0.33
CA GLY A 647 -17.01 -0.50 0.85
C GLY A 647 -17.28 -1.62 1.85
N LEU A 648 -16.21 -2.26 2.33
CA LEU A 648 -16.26 -3.36 3.29
C LEU A 648 -16.11 -2.83 4.73
N TRP A 649 -17.16 -2.97 5.53
CA TRP A 649 -17.21 -2.61 6.94
C TRP A 649 -16.92 -3.84 7.80
N MET A 650 -15.91 -3.78 8.66
CA MET A 650 -15.43 -4.93 9.44
C MET A 650 -15.36 -4.58 10.92
N ALA A 651 -16.02 -5.39 11.75
CA ALA A 651 -15.84 -5.32 13.19
C ALA A 651 -14.43 -5.80 13.57
N LEU A 652 -13.75 -5.05 14.45
CA LEU A 652 -12.43 -5.41 14.97
C LEU A 652 -12.57 -5.81 16.44
N SER A 653 -12.83 -7.09 16.67
CA SER A 653 -13.04 -7.67 17.99
C SER A 653 -11.75 -7.60 18.80
N GLY A 654 -11.76 -6.83 19.89
CA GLY A 654 -10.60 -6.50 20.72
C GLY A 654 -10.05 -5.08 20.51
N ALA A 655 -10.46 -4.39 19.45
CA ALA A 655 -10.00 -3.03 19.12
C ALA A 655 -11.08 -1.94 19.37
N GLY A 656 -12.32 -2.33 19.69
CA GLY A 656 -13.40 -1.41 20.01
C GLY A 656 -13.86 -0.51 18.86
N MET A 657 -13.76 -1.02 17.63
CA MET A 657 -14.15 -0.26 16.44
C MET A 657 -14.65 -1.15 15.30
N VAL A 658 -15.41 -0.55 14.40
CA VAL A 658 -15.65 -1.05 13.04
C VAL A 658 -14.88 -0.16 12.07
N VAL A 659 -14.20 -0.74 11.09
CA VAL A 659 -13.45 0.02 10.07
C VAL A 659 -14.04 -0.24 8.69
N ARG A 660 -14.01 0.76 7.81
CA ARG A 660 -14.36 0.61 6.39
C ARG A 660 -13.09 0.62 5.54
N VAL A 661 -12.98 -0.35 4.64
CA VAL A 661 -11.96 -0.39 3.59
C VAL A 661 -12.65 -0.50 2.24
N HIS A 662 -12.32 0.38 1.30
CA HIS A 662 -12.87 0.30 -0.05
C HIS A 662 -11.98 -0.54 -0.96
N PRO A 663 -12.49 -1.55 -1.69
CA PRO A 663 -11.68 -2.43 -2.54
C PRO A 663 -10.90 -1.71 -3.66
N SER A 664 -11.37 -0.57 -4.14
CA SER A 664 -10.62 0.26 -5.10
C SER A 664 -9.41 0.99 -4.49
N ARG A 665 -9.31 1.02 -3.16
CA ARG A 665 -8.24 1.62 -2.38
C ARG A 665 -7.80 0.63 -1.28
N PRO A 666 -7.22 -0.53 -1.65
CA PRO A 666 -6.82 -1.55 -0.68
C PRO A 666 -5.79 -0.99 0.30
N GLY A 667 -5.82 -1.45 1.55
CA GLY A 667 -4.97 -0.96 2.63
C GLY A 667 -5.46 0.32 3.32
N ILE A 668 -6.31 1.11 2.65
CA ILE A 668 -6.79 2.41 3.14
C ILE A 668 -8.09 2.24 3.93
N VAL A 669 -8.05 2.59 5.22
CA VAL A 669 -9.25 2.81 6.04
C VAL A 669 -9.75 4.22 5.78
N ASP A 670 -11.00 4.35 5.33
CA ASP A 670 -11.63 5.65 5.05
C ASP A 670 -12.72 6.04 6.06
N PHE A 671 -13.24 5.09 6.84
CA PHE A 671 -14.11 5.34 8.00
C PHE A 671 -13.71 4.47 9.20
N VAL A 672 -13.89 5.04 10.40
CA VAL A 672 -13.83 4.33 11.68
C VAL A 672 -15.09 4.64 12.47
N VAL A 673 -15.78 3.61 12.96
CA VAL A 673 -16.88 3.74 13.91
C VAL A 673 -16.37 3.22 15.25
N HIS A 674 -16.21 4.12 16.21
CA HIS A 674 -15.79 3.79 17.57
C HIS A 674 -16.96 3.28 18.40
N LEU A 675 -16.68 2.28 19.24
CA LEU A 675 -17.60 1.77 20.24
C LEU A 675 -16.99 1.94 21.64
N PRO A 676 -17.80 2.25 22.67
CA PRO A 676 -17.33 2.34 24.05
C PRO A 676 -17.10 0.95 24.70
N VAL A 677 -16.75 -0.06 23.91
CA VAL A 677 -16.51 -1.45 24.33
C VAL A 677 -15.39 -2.05 23.49
N LYS A 678 -14.67 -3.05 23.99
CA LYS A 678 -13.51 -3.60 23.25
C LYS A 678 -13.87 -4.59 22.15
N SER A 679 -14.99 -5.30 22.26
CA SER A 679 -15.27 -6.48 21.41
C SER A 679 -16.53 -6.31 20.56
N PRO A 680 -16.55 -5.42 19.55
CA PRO A 680 -17.50 -5.54 18.45
C PRO A 680 -17.25 -6.83 17.69
N THR A 681 -18.32 -7.51 17.32
CA THR A 681 -18.26 -8.88 16.77
C THR A 681 -18.74 -8.95 15.33
N SER A 682 -19.74 -8.15 14.96
CA SER A 682 -20.24 -8.10 13.58
C SER A 682 -21.05 -6.83 13.35
N CYS A 683 -21.37 -6.53 12.10
CA CYS A 683 -22.15 -5.36 11.75
C CYS A 683 -23.08 -5.60 10.55
N THR A 684 -24.14 -4.81 10.44
CA THR A 684 -25.05 -4.83 9.29
C THR A 684 -25.72 -3.47 9.10
N PHE A 685 -26.11 -3.17 7.86
CA PHE A 685 -26.90 -1.97 7.57
C PHE A 685 -28.39 -2.26 7.71
N GLY A 686 -29.14 -1.29 8.24
CA GLY A 686 -30.57 -1.40 8.46
C GLY A 686 -31.29 -0.06 8.55
N GLY A 687 -32.48 -0.11 9.13
CA GLY A 687 -33.44 0.99 9.13
C GLY A 687 -34.19 1.13 7.79
N PRO A 688 -35.24 1.96 7.73
CA PRO A 688 -36.08 2.11 6.54
C PRO A 688 -35.34 2.54 5.27
N ASN A 689 -34.19 3.20 5.44
CA ASN A 689 -33.38 3.77 4.37
C ASN A 689 -32.05 3.02 4.15
N LEU A 690 -31.78 1.97 4.91
CA LEU A 690 -30.49 1.25 4.94
C LEU A 690 -29.28 2.15 5.24
N ASP A 691 -29.48 3.25 5.95
CA ASP A 691 -28.47 4.27 6.25
C ASP A 691 -28.04 4.24 7.72
N GLU A 692 -28.28 3.12 8.40
CA GLU A 692 -27.90 2.92 9.80
C GLU A 692 -27.08 1.65 9.94
N LEU A 693 -25.93 1.74 10.59
CA LEU A 693 -25.09 0.59 10.88
C LEU A 693 -25.36 0.10 12.30
N PHE A 694 -25.82 -1.14 12.39
CA PHE A 694 -25.97 -1.88 13.62
C PHE A 694 -24.73 -2.72 13.87
N VAL A 695 -24.27 -2.78 15.12
CA VAL A 695 -23.06 -3.50 15.52
C VAL A 695 -23.37 -4.35 16.75
N THR A 696 -23.15 -5.66 16.63
CA THR A 696 -23.25 -6.59 17.77
C THR A 696 -21.93 -6.62 18.53
N THR A 697 -21.98 -6.98 19.81
CA THR A 697 -20.80 -7.00 20.68
C THR A 697 -20.80 -8.22 21.61
N ARG A 698 -19.67 -8.48 22.27
CA ARG A 698 -19.46 -9.62 23.18
C ARG A 698 -19.25 -9.16 24.63
N GLY A 699 -19.91 -9.83 25.58
CA GLY A 699 -19.69 -9.61 27.01
C GLY A 699 -18.33 -10.14 27.52
N PRO A 700 -17.91 -9.78 28.75
CA PRO A 700 -18.61 -8.94 29.73
C PRO A 700 -18.36 -7.43 29.58
N ASP A 701 -17.39 -7.02 28.76
CA ASP A 701 -17.08 -5.60 28.46
C ASP A 701 -18.04 -5.00 27.42
N GLY A 702 -19.15 -5.68 27.13
CA GLY A 702 -20.11 -5.43 26.06
C GLY A 702 -21.28 -6.40 26.16
N GLY A 703 -21.82 -6.83 25.01
CA GLY A 703 -23.01 -7.69 24.95
C GLY A 703 -24.30 -6.91 24.63
N GLY A 704 -24.18 -5.62 24.32
CA GLY A 704 -25.26 -4.80 23.79
C GLY A 704 -25.26 -4.74 22.27
N LEU A 705 -26.38 -4.25 21.71
CA LEU A 705 -26.52 -3.84 20.32
C LEU A 705 -26.25 -2.35 20.21
N TYR A 706 -25.36 -1.97 19.28
CA TYR A 706 -24.95 -0.60 19.03
C TYR A 706 -25.46 -0.14 17.67
N ARG A 707 -25.66 1.17 17.52
CA ARG A 707 -26.16 1.79 16.30
C ARG A 707 -25.46 3.11 16.04
N VAL A 708 -25.20 3.39 14.77
CA VAL A 708 -24.77 4.71 14.29
C VAL A 708 -25.49 5.06 12.99
N LYS A 709 -25.92 6.33 12.87
CA LYS A 709 -26.49 6.86 11.62
C LYS A 709 -25.36 7.22 10.67
N MET A 710 -25.43 6.79 9.42
CA MET A 710 -24.42 7.14 8.43
C MET A 710 -24.56 8.57 7.91
N PRO A 711 -23.44 9.27 7.64
CA PRO A 711 -23.45 10.56 6.97
C PRO A 711 -23.95 10.44 5.52
N PHE A 712 -24.43 11.56 4.95
CA PHE A 712 -25.10 11.60 3.65
C PHE A 712 -24.37 10.82 2.55
N GLY A 713 -25.05 9.83 1.96
CA GLY A 713 -24.61 9.08 0.79
C GLY A 713 -24.27 7.61 1.05
N ILE A 714 -23.82 7.24 2.25
CA ILE A 714 -23.48 5.85 2.58
C ILE A 714 -24.75 5.09 2.98
N ARG A 715 -25.04 4.01 2.26
CA ARG A 715 -26.16 3.11 2.53
C ARG A 715 -25.74 1.66 2.33
N GLY A 716 -26.37 0.75 3.06
CA GLY A 716 -26.28 -0.68 2.81
C GLY A 716 -27.07 -1.10 1.57
N LEU A 717 -26.93 -2.38 1.26
CA LEU A 717 -27.75 -3.07 0.27
C LEU A 717 -28.81 -3.92 1.00
N PRO A 718 -29.99 -4.13 0.40
CA PRO A 718 -30.92 -5.13 0.88
C PRO A 718 -30.21 -6.48 0.98
N GLU A 719 -30.25 -7.11 2.16
CA GLU A 719 -29.66 -8.43 2.35
C GLU A 719 -30.42 -9.46 1.51
N PRO A 720 -29.74 -10.28 0.69
CA PRO A 720 -30.41 -11.34 -0.05
C PRO A 720 -31.07 -12.35 0.88
N GLU A 721 -32.25 -12.85 0.51
CA GLU A 721 -32.92 -13.92 1.23
C GLU A 721 -32.49 -15.28 0.67
N PHE A 722 -32.26 -16.25 1.55
CA PHE A 722 -31.96 -17.63 1.18
C PHE A 722 -33.14 -18.23 0.40
N GLY A 723 -32.88 -18.65 -0.84
CA GLY A 723 -33.91 -19.08 -1.79
C GLY A 723 -34.57 -17.97 -2.62
N GLY A 724 -34.11 -16.72 -2.51
CA GLY A 724 -34.67 -15.57 -3.23
C GLY A 724 -33.95 -15.18 -4.53
N GLY A 725 -32.96 -15.94 -4.99
CA GLY A 725 -32.14 -15.61 -6.16
C GLY A 725 -32.83 -15.83 -7.51
N ALA A 726 -32.94 -14.76 -8.30
CA ALA A 726 -33.22 -14.66 -9.75
C ALA A 726 -34.26 -15.62 -10.36
N ASP A 727 -35.55 -15.28 -10.21
CA ASP A 727 -36.53 -15.39 -11.30
C ASP A 727 -36.23 -14.30 -12.35
N THR A 728 -35.18 -14.50 -13.15
CA THR A 728 -34.96 -13.71 -14.38
C THR A 728 -34.74 -14.65 -15.55
N THR A 729 -35.72 -15.49 -15.84
CA THR A 729 -35.91 -16.05 -17.18
C THR A 729 -37.36 -15.80 -17.63
N SER A 730 -37.50 -15.16 -18.79
CA SER A 730 -38.75 -14.81 -19.51
C SER A 730 -39.57 -13.60 -19.03
N ASN A 731 -39.17 -12.39 -19.47
CA ASN A 731 -39.88 -11.67 -20.53
C ASN A 731 -39.26 -10.28 -20.74
N GLY A 732 -38.80 -10.03 -21.96
CA GLY A 732 -38.41 -8.70 -22.40
C GLY A 732 -39.63 -7.78 -22.39
N ALA A 733 -39.61 -6.78 -21.51
CA ALA A 733 -40.31 -5.53 -21.72
C ALA A 733 -39.44 -4.42 -21.15
N SER A 734 -38.86 -3.63 -22.06
CA SER A 734 -38.30 -2.33 -21.76
C SER A 734 -39.37 -1.45 -21.11
N THR A 735 -39.12 -0.97 -19.90
CA THR A 735 -39.81 0.21 -19.38
C THR A 735 -38.78 1.21 -18.89
N SER A 736 -38.58 2.21 -19.74
CA SER A 736 -37.93 3.48 -19.44
C SER A 736 -38.54 4.13 -18.19
N LEU A 737 -37.71 4.39 -17.18
CA LEU A 737 -38.06 5.31 -16.10
C LEU A 737 -38.17 6.72 -16.68
N SER A 738 -39.39 7.23 -16.74
CA SER A 738 -39.68 8.64 -17.04
C SER A 738 -39.78 9.40 -15.71
N PRO A 739 -39.23 10.62 -15.58
CA PRO A 739 -39.27 11.39 -14.36
C PRO A 739 -40.62 12.11 -14.22
N GLY A 740 -41.30 11.92 -13.09
CA GLY A 740 -42.51 12.70 -12.78
C GLY A 740 -43.29 12.15 -11.60
N LEU A 741 -42.95 12.60 -10.39
CA LEU A 741 -43.97 12.74 -9.34
C LEU A 741 -43.90 14.17 -8.80
N GLN A 742 -44.89 14.93 -9.25
CA GLN A 742 -45.15 16.31 -8.88
C GLN A 742 -45.84 16.31 -7.51
N LEU A 743 -45.32 17.13 -6.59
CA LEU A 743 -45.95 17.46 -5.32
C LEU A 743 -47.38 17.97 -5.55
N VAL A 744 -48.37 17.28 -5.01
CA VAL A 744 -49.73 17.81 -4.84
C VAL A 744 -49.87 18.27 -3.39
N LEU A 745 -49.80 19.59 -3.23
CA LEU A 745 -50.33 20.30 -2.07
C LEU A 745 -51.84 20.45 -2.28
N GLU A 746 -52.65 19.86 -1.41
CA GLU A 746 -54.02 20.30 -1.20
C GLU A 746 -54.28 20.63 0.27
N GLN A 747 -54.94 21.77 0.42
CA GLN A 747 -55.20 22.48 1.66
C GLN A 747 -56.42 21.90 2.40
N GLY A 748 -56.28 21.79 3.72
CA GLY A 748 -57.26 22.27 4.70
C GLY A 748 -58.64 21.61 4.77
N SER A 749 -58.85 20.81 5.82
CA SER A 749 -60.08 20.89 6.61
C SER A 749 -59.82 20.50 8.07
N THR A 750 -60.02 21.47 8.94
CA THR A 750 -59.94 21.41 10.41
C THR A 750 -61.06 20.58 11.04
N SER A 751 -60.73 19.68 11.95
CA SER A 751 -61.62 19.32 13.06
C SER A 751 -60.83 18.96 14.32
N THR A 752 -60.90 19.86 15.29
CA THR A 752 -60.42 19.76 16.68
C THR A 752 -61.03 18.60 17.45
N LEU A 753 -60.20 17.81 18.14
CA LEU A 753 -60.56 17.15 19.39
C LEU A 753 -59.39 17.26 20.38
N GLN A 754 -59.64 18.00 21.47
CA GLN A 754 -58.78 18.13 22.64
C GLN A 754 -58.64 16.78 23.35
N GLN A 755 -57.43 16.41 23.75
CA GLN A 755 -57.23 15.47 24.85
C GLN A 755 -56.28 16.03 25.90
N GLN A 756 -56.76 15.92 27.13
CA GLN A 756 -56.29 16.47 28.38
C GLN A 756 -54.94 15.85 28.79
N GLN A 757 -53.99 16.69 29.18
CA GLN A 757 -52.80 16.26 29.93
C GLN A 757 -53.22 15.75 31.31
N LYS A 758 -52.90 14.49 31.61
CA LYS A 758 -52.88 13.96 32.97
C LYS A 758 -51.44 14.03 33.54
N PRO A 759 -51.29 14.30 34.84
CA PRO A 759 -49.98 14.54 35.43
C PRO A 759 -49.18 13.24 35.65
N VAL A 760 -47.87 13.37 35.51
CA VAL A 760 -46.86 12.33 35.78
C VAL A 760 -46.86 11.99 37.27
N PRO A 761 -46.91 10.70 37.68
CA PRO A 761 -46.70 10.32 39.07
C PRO A 761 -45.20 10.40 39.42
N VAL A 762 -44.89 11.20 40.44
CA VAL A 762 -43.60 11.16 41.15
C VAL A 762 -43.60 9.95 42.07
N PHE A 763 -42.60 9.08 41.97
CA PHE A 763 -42.29 8.09 43.00
C PHE A 763 -40.89 8.33 43.58
N SER A 764 -40.88 8.34 44.90
CA SER A 764 -39.82 8.69 45.83
C SER A 764 -38.69 7.66 45.90
N ASN A 765 -37.46 8.15 45.92
CA ASN A 765 -36.27 7.42 46.38
C ASN A 765 -36.35 7.15 47.89
N ASN A 766 -35.96 5.94 48.30
CA ASN A 766 -35.44 5.69 49.64
C ASN A 766 -34.29 4.67 49.59
N ALA A 767 -33.10 5.16 50.01
CA ALA A 767 -31.90 4.48 50.55
C ALA A 767 -31.23 3.37 49.70
N GLY A 768 -29.93 3.39 49.39
CA GLY A 768 -28.83 4.30 49.70
C GLY A 768 -27.49 3.61 49.37
N SER A 769 -26.51 4.35 48.85
CA SER A 769 -25.05 4.18 49.03
C SER A 769 -24.27 4.86 47.89
N ALA A 770 -23.47 5.83 48.29
CA ALA A 770 -22.64 6.77 47.53
C ALA A 770 -21.78 6.22 46.38
N VAL A 771 -21.85 6.88 45.21
CA VAL A 771 -20.68 7.36 44.44
C VAL A 771 -21.09 8.69 43.78
N ALA A 772 -20.34 9.76 44.02
CA ALA A 772 -20.59 11.08 43.46
C ALA A 772 -20.41 11.08 41.93
N SER A 773 -21.38 11.65 41.21
CA SER A 773 -21.37 11.79 39.75
C SER A 773 -20.46 12.96 39.33
N TYR A 774 -19.56 12.67 38.41
CA TYR A 774 -18.56 13.55 37.78
C TYR A 774 -19.17 14.66 36.89
N LEU A 775 -20.50 14.82 36.88
CA LEU A 775 -21.22 15.75 36.00
C LEU A 775 -21.65 17.08 36.65
N ASP A 776 -21.31 17.33 37.92
CA ASP A 776 -21.56 18.62 38.60
C ASP A 776 -20.32 19.55 38.61
N THR A 777 -19.30 19.28 37.79
CA THR A 777 -18.08 20.13 37.66
C THR A 777 -17.62 20.39 36.22
N LEU A 778 -18.55 20.31 35.26
CA LEU A 778 -18.45 20.91 33.92
C LEU A 778 -19.58 21.91 33.77
#